data_AF-A0A5B6W9F5-F1
#
_entry.id   AF-A0A5B6W9F5-F1
#
_cell.length_a   1.000
_cell.length_b   1.000
_cell.length_c   1.000
_cell.angle_alpha   90.00
_cell.angle_beta   90.00
_cell.angle_gamma   90.00
#
_symmetry.space_group_name_H-M   'P 1'
#
loop_
_entity.id
_entity.type
_entity.pdbx_description
1 polymer ?
#
loop_
_entity_poly.entity_id
_entity_poly.type
_entity_poly.pdbx_seq_one_letter_code
_entity_poly.pdbx_strand_id
1 'polypeptide(L)'
;MKFNPLIAFFVFVLLPQQKFVQVVADLDSDKQALFEFANGVPHVKKLNWNLATPVCTSWVGITCNTNGTDVIAVRLPGVGLYGTIPSNTIGKLKALKVLSLRSNNINGSLPSDIPSIPSLQCLFLQHNNLSSKFPVTFSPRLRIVDFSYNSISGTIPNVDLPSVKVLNFSYNNLSGSIPSSFKRFPSSFIGNPLLCGSKPLKPCSESVVSPSPSPLTDFPSPKTGSQNQHATSKNKLGVGSIIAIVVGGLAFVFLLLAVIFISCLKRKHSGSNGMLKSKISENDKPNDFGSGVQEAEKNKLFFFEGCSYNFDLEDLLKASAEVLGKGSYGTTYKAALEEGTQVVVKRLKEVAVGKKEFEQQMEVVNRVGRHPNVVPLRAYYYSKDEKLLVYNYMPAGSLYALLHGNRTSERTPLDWDTRMKIALGTARGIANIHTEGGGKFTHGNIKSSNVLLSDELEACVSDVGLTPLMNAPLTTSRIVGYRAPEVIETRKITQKSDVYSFGVLLLEMLTAKAPLQPSGQDDMVDLPRWVRSVVREEWTAEVFDVELLRFQNFQEEMVQMLQIALTCVAKTPDMRPTMDEAIRMIEDVRQSESKNRACCNFINKVQLGNGTLLEQGIVSNSVPTYICFFSYMFLRIFKCLYGDSKDEEELYSELTSKNVHIITTIQSWEEKLTEATRDGKILVANFSTPWSGPCRSIAPTYGELADKYPSLMFLTVDVDTLAEFSTSWEISATPTFFFIKGGRQVDKFVGADKVQLPKKIAAVANATRV
;
A
#
# COMPACT_ATOMS: atom_id res chain seq x y z
N MET A 1 -74.97 23.23 -10.34
CA MET A 1 -75.11 21.88 -10.91
C MET A 1 -74.61 20.87 -9.89
N LYS A 2 -75.52 20.08 -9.32
CA LYS A 2 -75.19 18.92 -8.46
C LYS A 2 -74.93 17.73 -9.39
N PHE A 3 -73.85 16.99 -9.18
CA PHE A 3 -73.68 15.65 -9.75
C PHE A 3 -73.29 14.66 -8.66
N ASN A 4 -73.88 13.47 -8.80
CA ASN A 4 -74.20 12.47 -7.79
C ASN A 4 -73.06 11.44 -7.62
N PRO A 5 -72.73 10.94 -6.42
CA PRO A 5 -71.64 9.99 -6.22
C PRO A 5 -72.19 8.56 -6.22
N LEU A 6 -72.17 7.87 -7.37
CA LEU A 6 -72.56 6.44 -7.43
C LEU A 6 -71.85 5.62 -8.53
N ILE A 7 -70.77 6.11 -9.12
CA ILE A 7 -70.01 5.37 -10.17
C ILE A 7 -68.54 5.14 -9.76
N ALA A 8 -68.31 4.75 -8.51
CA ALA A 8 -66.95 4.44 -8.03
C ALA A 8 -66.91 3.20 -7.13
N PHE A 9 -67.73 2.18 -7.39
CA PHE A 9 -67.76 0.97 -6.56
C PHE A 9 -67.70 -0.38 -7.30
N PHE A 10 -67.41 -0.42 -8.61
CA PHE A 10 -67.47 -1.69 -9.36
C PHE A 10 -66.27 -1.98 -10.29
N VAL A 11 -65.04 -1.62 -9.91
CA VAL A 11 -63.82 -2.04 -10.65
C VAL A 11 -62.72 -2.65 -9.74
N PHE A 12 -62.99 -2.94 -8.46
CA PHE A 12 -61.95 -3.48 -7.56
C PHE A 12 -62.04 -4.98 -7.21
N VAL A 13 -62.84 -5.77 -7.93
CA VAL A 13 -62.87 -7.22 -7.73
C VAL A 13 -62.94 -7.89 -9.10
N LEU A 14 -61.75 -8.19 -9.65
CA LEU A 14 -61.42 -9.25 -10.61
C LEU A 14 -60.09 -8.91 -11.30
N LEU A 15 -59.00 -8.93 -10.53
CA LEU A 15 -57.68 -9.20 -11.09
C LEU A 15 -57.31 -10.64 -10.69
N PRO A 16 -56.86 -11.48 -11.63
CA PRO A 16 -56.27 -12.76 -11.28
C PRO A 16 -55.07 -12.46 -10.37
N GLN A 17 -54.91 -13.24 -9.31
CA GLN A 17 -53.65 -13.27 -8.56
C GLN A 17 -52.53 -13.77 -9.48
N GLN A 18 -52.00 -12.88 -10.32
CA GLN A 18 -50.64 -13.04 -10.81
C GLN A 18 -49.75 -12.85 -9.59
N LYS A 19 -49.27 -13.99 -9.08
CA LYS A 19 -48.09 -14.04 -8.22
C LYS A 19 -47.06 -13.12 -8.87
N PHE A 20 -46.75 -12.01 -8.22
CA PHE A 20 -45.53 -11.28 -8.48
C PHE A 20 -44.40 -12.23 -8.11
N VAL A 21 -43.91 -12.98 -9.10
CA VAL A 21 -42.58 -13.57 -9.04
C VAL A 21 -41.63 -12.40 -9.14
N GLN A 22 -41.27 -11.84 -7.99
CA GLN A 22 -40.15 -10.90 -7.89
C GLN A 22 -38.91 -11.59 -8.46
N VAL A 23 -38.18 -10.84 -9.28
CA VAL A 23 -36.97 -11.23 -10.00
C VAL A 23 -35.88 -11.68 -9.01
N VAL A 24 -35.87 -12.97 -8.70
CA VAL A 24 -34.82 -13.67 -7.91
C VAL A 24 -33.89 -14.47 -8.86
N ALA A 25 -34.18 -14.49 -10.15
CA ALA A 25 -33.62 -15.46 -11.09
C ALA A 25 -32.21 -15.14 -11.69
N ASP A 26 -31.46 -14.14 -11.18
CA ASP A 26 -30.07 -13.90 -11.66
C ASP A 26 -29.03 -14.36 -10.62
N LEU A 27 -29.19 -13.98 -9.34
CA LEU A 27 -28.24 -14.38 -8.29
C LEU A 27 -28.20 -15.88 -8.03
N ASP A 28 -29.34 -16.58 -8.09
CA ASP A 28 -29.38 -18.04 -7.88
C ASP A 28 -28.68 -18.80 -9.02
N SER A 29 -28.74 -18.27 -10.25
CA SER A 29 -28.00 -18.79 -11.39
C SER A 29 -26.50 -18.55 -11.23
N ASP A 30 -26.09 -17.34 -10.83
CA ASP A 30 -24.70 -17.01 -10.52
C ASP A 30 -24.15 -17.90 -9.39
N LYS A 31 -24.94 -18.08 -8.33
CA LYS A 31 -24.64 -18.95 -7.19
C LYS A 31 -24.39 -20.39 -7.62
N GLN A 32 -25.27 -20.93 -8.46
CA GLN A 32 -25.14 -22.29 -8.98
C GLN A 32 -23.90 -22.43 -9.88
N ALA A 33 -23.65 -21.46 -10.76
CA ALA A 33 -22.49 -21.45 -11.65
C ALA A 33 -21.15 -21.39 -10.90
N LEU A 34 -21.08 -20.60 -9.82
CA LEU A 34 -19.93 -20.52 -8.94
C LEU A 34 -19.74 -21.80 -8.12
N PHE A 35 -20.82 -22.41 -7.64
CA PHE A 35 -20.75 -23.69 -6.94
C PHE A 35 -20.25 -24.82 -7.88
N GLU A 36 -20.71 -24.84 -9.13
CA GLU A 36 -20.22 -25.73 -10.18
C GLU A 36 -18.73 -25.51 -10.47
N PHE A 37 -18.29 -24.25 -10.53
CA PHE A 37 -16.86 -23.92 -10.66
C PHE A 37 -16.04 -24.49 -9.50
N ALA A 38 -16.47 -24.24 -8.25
CA ALA A 38 -15.74 -24.72 -7.08
C ALA A 38 -15.67 -26.24 -7.03
N ASN A 39 -16.73 -26.96 -7.43
CA ASN A 39 -16.70 -28.42 -7.47
C ASN A 39 -15.91 -28.98 -8.66
N GLY A 40 -15.84 -28.24 -9.77
CA GLY A 40 -15.15 -28.66 -10.99
C GLY A 40 -13.66 -28.30 -11.05
N VAL A 41 -13.19 -27.34 -10.24
CA VAL A 41 -11.77 -26.96 -10.14
C VAL A 41 -11.16 -27.50 -8.85
N PRO A 42 -10.21 -28.44 -8.93
CA PRO A 42 -9.45 -28.88 -7.78
C PRO A 42 -8.74 -27.71 -7.07
N HIS A 43 -8.72 -27.74 -5.74
CA HIS A 43 -8.05 -26.73 -4.94
C HIS A 43 -7.49 -27.33 -3.65
N VAL A 44 -6.34 -26.81 -3.22
CA VAL A 44 -5.62 -27.31 -2.03
C VAL A 44 -6.41 -27.07 -0.74
N LYS A 45 -7.09 -25.92 -0.64
CA LYS A 45 -7.96 -25.57 0.50
C LYS A 45 -9.39 -25.39 0.01
N LYS A 46 -10.33 -26.09 0.64
CA LYS A 46 -11.74 -26.04 0.24
C LYS A 46 -12.29 -24.62 0.34
N LEU A 47 -12.85 -24.11 -0.75
CA LEU A 47 -13.57 -22.82 -0.73
C LEU A 47 -14.78 -22.92 0.20
N ASN A 48 -15.08 -21.85 0.93
CA ASN A 48 -16.22 -21.79 1.84
C ASN A 48 -17.58 -21.62 1.12
N TRP A 49 -17.61 -21.89 -0.19
CA TRP A 49 -18.77 -21.70 -1.05
C TRP A 49 -19.78 -22.80 -0.80
N ASN A 50 -20.84 -22.45 -0.08
CA ASN A 50 -21.88 -23.37 0.34
C ASN A 50 -23.25 -22.87 -0.12
N LEU A 51 -24.01 -23.71 -0.84
CA LEU A 51 -25.36 -23.38 -1.31
C LEU A 51 -26.33 -22.97 -0.20
N ALA A 52 -26.10 -23.37 1.06
CA ALA A 52 -26.92 -22.96 2.20
C ALA A 52 -26.62 -21.53 2.68
N THR A 53 -25.51 -20.92 2.26
CA THR A 53 -25.07 -19.60 2.73
C THR A 53 -25.30 -18.51 1.66
N PRO A 54 -25.49 -17.24 2.05
CA PRO A 54 -25.64 -16.14 1.08
C PRO A 54 -24.32 -15.82 0.35
N VAL A 55 -24.36 -15.84 -0.99
CA VAL A 55 -23.19 -15.61 -1.86
C VAL A 55 -22.52 -14.26 -1.59
N CYS A 56 -23.30 -13.18 -1.58
CA CYS A 56 -22.77 -11.81 -1.52
C CYS A 56 -22.14 -11.40 -0.20
N THR A 57 -22.42 -12.12 0.89
CA THR A 57 -21.95 -11.75 2.25
C THR A 57 -21.06 -12.80 2.88
N SER A 58 -21.12 -14.04 2.41
CA SER A 58 -20.44 -15.17 3.08
C SER A 58 -19.34 -15.80 2.23
N TRP A 59 -19.42 -15.76 0.89
CA TRP A 59 -18.47 -16.49 0.05
C TRP A 59 -17.18 -15.71 -0.17
N VAL A 60 -16.05 -16.34 0.14
CA VAL A 60 -14.72 -15.75 -0.05
C VAL A 60 -14.50 -15.42 -1.51
N GLY A 61 -14.00 -14.21 -1.77
CA GLY A 61 -13.64 -13.77 -3.11
C GLY A 61 -14.81 -13.34 -3.99
N ILE A 62 -16.05 -13.30 -3.49
CA ILE A 62 -17.22 -12.86 -4.25
C ILE A 62 -17.62 -11.42 -3.88
N THR A 63 -17.92 -10.60 -4.89
CA THR A 63 -18.50 -9.26 -4.70
C THR A 63 -19.73 -9.11 -5.59
N CYS A 64 -20.84 -8.68 -5.00
CA CYS A 64 -22.08 -8.39 -5.71
C CYS A 64 -22.27 -6.90 -5.99
N ASN A 65 -23.20 -6.56 -6.88
CA ASN A 65 -23.61 -5.17 -7.11
C ASN A 65 -24.28 -4.55 -5.86
N THR A 66 -24.52 -3.24 -5.88
CA THR A 66 -25.11 -2.49 -4.73
C THR A 66 -26.48 -3.01 -4.30
N ASN A 67 -27.22 -3.63 -5.24
CA ASN A 67 -28.56 -4.13 -5.00
C ASN A 67 -28.54 -5.61 -4.58
N GLY A 68 -27.37 -6.25 -4.53
CA GLY A 68 -27.19 -7.65 -4.18
C GLY A 68 -27.78 -8.63 -5.20
N THR A 69 -28.09 -8.21 -6.43
CA THR A 69 -28.80 -9.05 -7.41
C THR A 69 -27.88 -9.86 -8.32
N ASP A 70 -26.65 -9.41 -8.55
CA ASP A 70 -25.72 -10.06 -9.49
C ASP A 70 -24.29 -10.04 -8.93
N VAL A 71 -23.51 -11.06 -9.28
CA VAL A 71 -22.08 -11.14 -8.98
C VAL A 71 -21.29 -10.29 -9.98
N ILE A 72 -20.59 -9.28 -9.49
CA ILE A 72 -19.80 -8.35 -10.32
C ILE A 72 -18.30 -8.57 -10.23
N ALA A 73 -17.80 -9.28 -9.20
CA ALA A 73 -16.41 -9.66 -9.12
C ALA A 73 -16.20 -11.03 -8.48
N VAL A 74 -15.28 -11.79 -9.07
CA VAL A 74 -14.75 -13.04 -8.52
C VAL A 74 -13.23 -12.86 -8.42
N ARG A 75 -12.71 -12.90 -7.19
CA ARG A 75 -11.29 -12.76 -6.86
C ARG A 75 -10.88 -13.94 -6.00
N LEU A 76 -10.30 -14.95 -6.63
CA LEU A 76 -9.67 -16.12 -5.97
C LEU A 76 -8.17 -16.25 -6.27
N PRO A 77 -7.39 -15.19 -6.11
CA PRO A 77 -5.97 -15.27 -6.36
C PRO A 77 -5.21 -16.00 -5.23
N GLY A 78 -4.21 -16.82 -5.55
CA GLY A 78 -3.37 -17.48 -4.52
C GLY A 78 -4.03 -18.56 -3.66
N VAL A 79 -5.30 -18.93 -3.92
CA VAL A 79 -6.05 -19.85 -3.05
C VAL A 79 -5.71 -21.33 -3.27
N GLY A 80 -4.75 -21.61 -4.16
CA GLY A 80 -4.29 -22.95 -4.47
C GLY A 80 -5.21 -23.71 -5.42
N LEU A 81 -5.88 -23.02 -6.35
CA LEU A 81 -6.60 -23.66 -7.46
C LEU A 81 -5.60 -24.35 -8.38
N TYR A 82 -5.93 -25.55 -8.87
CA TYR A 82 -5.10 -26.27 -9.83
C TYR A 82 -5.96 -27.07 -10.81
N GLY A 83 -5.33 -27.54 -11.90
CA GLY A 83 -6.06 -28.22 -12.98
C GLY A 83 -6.76 -27.24 -13.92
N THR A 84 -7.72 -27.73 -14.69
CA THR A 84 -8.41 -26.96 -15.74
C THR A 84 -9.64 -26.24 -15.22
N ILE A 85 -9.93 -25.04 -15.74
CA ILE A 85 -11.19 -24.35 -15.46
C ILE A 85 -12.33 -25.02 -16.25
N PRO A 86 -13.42 -25.48 -15.61
CA PRO A 86 -14.55 -26.07 -16.30
C PRO A 86 -15.28 -24.99 -17.11
N SER A 87 -15.46 -25.26 -18.40
CA SER A 87 -16.29 -24.45 -19.29
C SER A 87 -17.74 -24.38 -18.81
N ASN A 88 -18.46 -23.32 -19.16
CA ASN A 88 -19.86 -23.08 -18.78
C ASN A 88 -20.08 -22.96 -17.26
N THR A 89 -19.07 -22.53 -16.51
CA THR A 89 -19.21 -22.17 -15.09
C THR A 89 -19.10 -20.65 -14.94
N ILE A 90 -17.90 -20.10 -14.73
CA ILE A 90 -17.66 -18.66 -14.61
C ILE A 90 -18.19 -17.87 -15.82
N GLY A 91 -18.18 -18.44 -17.03
CA GLY A 91 -18.72 -17.81 -18.25
C GLY A 91 -20.24 -17.54 -18.23
N LYS A 92 -20.98 -18.11 -17.27
CA LYS A 92 -22.42 -17.85 -17.07
C LYS A 92 -22.69 -16.49 -16.44
N LEU A 93 -21.75 -15.93 -15.65
CA LEU A 93 -21.96 -14.69 -14.90
C LEU A 93 -21.93 -13.46 -15.83
N LYS A 94 -23.09 -13.03 -16.33
CA LYS A 94 -23.18 -11.97 -17.36
C LYS A 94 -22.89 -10.57 -16.83
N ALA A 95 -23.08 -10.34 -15.53
CA ALA A 95 -22.77 -9.08 -14.86
C ALA A 95 -21.31 -8.97 -14.39
N LEU A 96 -20.50 -10.04 -14.53
CA LEU A 96 -19.14 -10.08 -14.03
C LEU A 96 -18.25 -9.03 -14.71
N LYS A 97 -17.68 -8.14 -13.90
CA LYS A 97 -16.78 -7.06 -14.33
C LYS A 97 -15.32 -7.38 -14.05
N VAL A 98 -15.03 -8.12 -12.98
CA VAL A 98 -13.66 -8.44 -12.56
C VAL A 98 -13.53 -9.95 -12.31
N LEU A 99 -12.61 -10.59 -13.01
CA LEU A 99 -12.17 -11.95 -12.72
C LEU A 99 -10.69 -11.95 -12.39
N SER A 100 -10.33 -12.44 -11.20
CA SER A 100 -8.95 -12.64 -10.79
C SER A 100 -8.74 -14.06 -10.27
N LEU A 101 -7.96 -14.85 -11.00
CA LEU A 101 -7.50 -16.19 -10.61
C LEU A 101 -5.96 -16.25 -10.63
N ARG A 102 -5.28 -15.10 -10.48
CA ARG A 102 -3.81 -15.00 -10.53
C ARG A 102 -3.12 -15.81 -9.44
N SER A 103 -1.87 -16.17 -9.66
CA SER A 103 -1.01 -16.84 -8.67
C SER A 103 -1.59 -18.16 -8.17
N ASN A 104 -2.20 -18.94 -9.07
CA ASN A 104 -2.66 -20.29 -8.78
C ASN A 104 -1.87 -21.30 -9.64
N ASN A 105 -2.21 -22.57 -9.55
CA ASN A 105 -1.61 -23.66 -10.34
C ASN A 105 -2.56 -24.13 -11.46
N ILE A 106 -3.41 -23.22 -11.97
CA ILE A 106 -4.38 -23.53 -13.02
C ILE A 106 -3.62 -23.86 -14.30
N ASN A 107 -4.00 -24.93 -14.97
CA ASN A 107 -3.35 -25.43 -16.18
C ASN A 107 -4.34 -25.67 -17.33
N GLY A 108 -3.83 -26.12 -18.47
CA GLY A 108 -4.62 -26.33 -19.67
C GLY A 108 -5.08 -25.03 -20.30
N SER A 109 -6.23 -25.07 -20.98
CA SER A 109 -6.74 -23.92 -21.73
C SER A 109 -7.77 -23.11 -20.95
N LEU A 110 -7.70 -21.78 -21.08
CA LEU A 110 -8.78 -20.91 -20.60
C LEU A 110 -10.05 -21.14 -21.46
N PRO A 111 -11.20 -21.50 -20.85
CA PRO A 111 -12.47 -21.63 -21.56
C PRO A 111 -12.84 -20.34 -22.32
N SER A 112 -13.28 -20.47 -23.57
CA SER A 112 -13.55 -19.34 -24.47
C SER A 112 -14.75 -18.47 -24.04
N ASP A 113 -15.62 -19.01 -23.19
CA ASP A 113 -16.75 -18.32 -22.58
C ASP A 113 -16.31 -17.27 -21.55
N ILE A 114 -15.12 -17.41 -20.92
CA ILE A 114 -14.63 -16.47 -19.90
C ILE A 114 -14.16 -15.14 -20.50
N PRO A 115 -13.22 -15.09 -21.47
CA PRO A 115 -12.84 -13.84 -22.11
C PRO A 115 -14.01 -13.12 -22.78
N SER A 116 -15.04 -13.87 -23.19
CA SER A 116 -16.22 -13.38 -23.93
C SER A 116 -17.34 -12.86 -23.04
N ILE A 117 -17.17 -12.81 -21.71
CA ILE A 117 -18.20 -12.31 -20.79
C ILE A 117 -18.54 -10.84 -21.13
N PRO A 118 -19.81 -10.48 -21.43
CA PRO A 118 -20.16 -9.17 -21.99
C PRO A 118 -19.80 -7.97 -21.11
N SER A 119 -19.82 -8.15 -19.78
CA SER A 119 -19.55 -7.08 -18.81
C SER A 119 -18.11 -7.01 -18.33
N LEU A 120 -17.24 -7.93 -18.76
CA LEU A 120 -15.89 -8.09 -18.22
C LEU A 120 -15.00 -6.89 -18.56
N GLN A 121 -14.38 -6.32 -17.53
CA GLN A 121 -13.51 -5.15 -17.61
C GLN A 121 -12.07 -5.49 -17.21
N CYS A 122 -11.89 -6.39 -16.23
CA CYS A 122 -10.58 -6.76 -15.72
C CYS A 122 -10.44 -8.28 -15.67
N LEU A 123 -9.41 -8.81 -16.33
CA LEU A 123 -9.08 -10.23 -16.34
C LEU A 123 -7.63 -10.42 -15.89
N PHE A 124 -7.45 -11.06 -14.72
CA PHE A 124 -6.13 -11.32 -14.11
C PHE A 124 -5.91 -12.83 -13.98
N LEU A 125 -4.97 -13.35 -14.77
CA LEU A 125 -4.62 -14.78 -14.86
C LEU A 125 -3.11 -15.01 -14.77
N GLN A 126 -2.34 -13.99 -14.42
CA GLN A 126 -0.88 -14.09 -14.32
C GLN A 126 -0.42 -15.10 -13.28
N HIS A 127 0.80 -15.64 -13.44
CA HIS A 127 1.37 -16.65 -12.55
C HIS A 127 0.46 -17.88 -12.41
N ASN A 128 0.20 -18.52 -13.54
CA ASN A 128 -0.48 -19.81 -13.62
C ASN A 128 0.28 -20.71 -14.62
N ASN A 129 -0.23 -21.89 -14.88
CA ASN A 129 0.36 -22.86 -15.81
C ASN A 129 -0.51 -23.02 -17.09
N LEU A 130 -1.21 -21.96 -17.51
CA LEU A 130 -2.09 -21.99 -18.69
C LEU A 130 -1.27 -22.20 -19.96
N SER A 131 -1.66 -23.17 -20.78
CA SER A 131 -0.90 -23.62 -21.95
C SER A 131 -1.69 -23.50 -23.28
N SER A 132 -2.73 -22.66 -23.32
CA SER A 132 -3.54 -22.45 -24.52
C SER A 132 -2.86 -21.59 -25.60
N LYS A 133 -3.50 -21.56 -26.77
CA LYS A 133 -3.30 -20.49 -27.76
C LYS A 133 -3.87 -19.16 -27.24
N PHE A 134 -3.38 -18.06 -27.78
CA PHE A 134 -3.89 -16.71 -27.49
C PHE A 134 -5.43 -16.63 -27.70
N PRO A 135 -6.22 -16.10 -26.76
CA PRO A 135 -7.68 -16.02 -26.92
C PRO A 135 -8.07 -15.15 -28.12
N VAL A 136 -8.96 -15.63 -28.98
CA VAL A 136 -9.36 -14.91 -30.21
C VAL A 136 -10.49 -13.91 -29.94
N THR A 137 -11.32 -14.18 -28.93
CA THR A 137 -12.49 -13.37 -28.60
C THR A 137 -12.35 -12.78 -27.21
N PHE A 138 -12.60 -11.48 -27.07
CA PHE A 138 -12.60 -10.76 -25.80
C PHE A 138 -13.86 -9.90 -25.67
N SER A 139 -14.21 -9.59 -24.43
CA SER A 139 -15.26 -8.63 -24.11
C SER A 139 -14.95 -7.24 -24.71
N PRO A 140 -15.92 -6.56 -25.34
CA PRO A 140 -15.71 -5.21 -25.86
C PRO A 140 -15.46 -4.17 -24.76
N ARG A 141 -15.78 -4.50 -23.51
CA ARG A 141 -15.63 -3.63 -22.33
C ARG A 141 -14.30 -3.84 -21.59
N LEU A 142 -13.45 -4.73 -22.08
CA LEU A 142 -12.20 -5.11 -21.42
C LEU A 142 -11.23 -3.92 -21.37
N ARG A 143 -10.72 -3.63 -20.18
CA ARG A 143 -9.81 -2.52 -19.86
C ARG A 143 -8.44 -3.02 -19.44
N ILE A 144 -8.40 -4.10 -18.66
CA ILE A 144 -7.19 -4.69 -18.10
C ILE A 144 -7.17 -6.18 -18.41
N VAL A 145 -6.05 -6.64 -18.97
CA VAL A 145 -5.79 -8.04 -19.29
C VAL A 145 -4.37 -8.38 -18.88
N ASP A 146 -4.22 -9.34 -17.97
CA ASP A 146 -2.91 -9.86 -17.57
C ASP A 146 -2.88 -11.39 -17.59
N PHE A 147 -2.07 -11.93 -18.49
CA PHE A 147 -1.77 -13.34 -18.68
C PHE A 147 -0.26 -13.63 -18.49
N SER A 148 0.50 -12.70 -17.91
CA SER A 148 1.94 -12.87 -17.77
C SER A 148 2.33 -14.08 -16.93
N TYR A 149 3.54 -14.61 -17.13
CA TYR A 149 4.03 -15.79 -16.39
C TYR A 149 3.07 -16.98 -16.50
N ASN A 150 2.85 -17.43 -17.74
CA ASN A 150 2.09 -18.62 -18.09
C ASN A 150 2.87 -19.39 -19.19
N SER A 151 2.27 -20.44 -19.73
CA SER A 151 2.82 -21.24 -20.85
C SER A 151 2.05 -21.02 -22.16
N ILE A 152 1.44 -19.85 -22.36
CA ILE A 152 0.63 -19.55 -23.56
C ILE A 152 1.53 -19.57 -24.78
N SER A 153 1.10 -20.26 -25.83
CA SER A 153 1.92 -20.50 -27.02
C SER A 153 1.18 -20.20 -28.33
N GLY A 154 1.93 -20.20 -29.44
CA GLY A 154 1.40 -19.92 -30.79
C GLY A 154 1.48 -18.45 -31.19
N THR A 155 0.86 -18.12 -32.31
CA THR A 155 0.89 -16.78 -32.92
C THR A 155 -0.15 -15.84 -32.32
N ILE A 156 0.18 -14.56 -32.22
CA ILE A 156 -0.76 -13.52 -31.76
C ILE A 156 -1.72 -13.18 -32.93
N PRO A 157 -3.05 -13.41 -32.80
CA PRO A 157 -4.02 -13.06 -33.84
C PRO A 157 -4.19 -11.54 -33.93
N ASN A 158 -4.55 -11.03 -35.12
CA ASN A 158 -4.87 -9.62 -35.30
C ASN A 158 -6.28 -9.33 -34.75
N VAL A 159 -6.36 -9.04 -33.45
CA VAL A 159 -7.60 -8.69 -32.75
C VAL A 159 -7.55 -7.21 -32.35
N ASP A 160 -8.67 -6.51 -32.50
CA ASP A 160 -8.82 -5.13 -32.04
C ASP A 160 -9.44 -5.10 -30.63
N LEU A 161 -8.83 -4.31 -29.75
CA LEU A 161 -9.19 -4.22 -28.33
C LEU A 161 -9.31 -2.75 -27.90
N PRO A 162 -10.16 -1.94 -28.53
CA PRO A 162 -10.08 -0.48 -28.44
C PRO A 162 -10.13 0.06 -27.00
N SER A 163 -10.92 -0.58 -26.13
CA SER A 163 -11.13 -0.22 -24.73
C SER A 163 -9.97 -0.59 -23.77
N VAL A 164 -9.04 -1.47 -24.20
CA VAL A 164 -7.95 -1.97 -23.35
C VAL A 164 -6.94 -0.85 -23.10
N LYS A 165 -6.65 -0.62 -21.81
CA LYS A 165 -5.64 0.32 -21.31
C LYS A 165 -4.38 -0.39 -20.85
N VAL A 166 -4.53 -1.59 -20.30
CA VAL A 166 -3.43 -2.41 -19.78
C VAL A 166 -3.55 -3.80 -20.38
N LEU A 167 -2.50 -4.22 -21.07
CA LEU A 167 -2.36 -5.54 -21.67
C LEU A 167 -1.04 -6.11 -21.17
N ASN A 168 -0.99 -7.37 -20.78
CA ASN A 168 0.26 -8.02 -20.38
C ASN A 168 0.21 -9.52 -20.73
N PHE A 169 1.11 -9.95 -21.61
CA PHE A 169 1.35 -11.32 -22.06
C PHE A 169 2.84 -11.66 -21.94
N SER A 170 3.57 -10.96 -21.07
CA SER A 170 5.00 -11.17 -20.86
C SER A 170 5.29 -12.54 -20.25
N TYR A 171 6.51 -13.05 -20.44
CA TYR A 171 6.94 -14.34 -19.87
C TYR A 171 5.97 -15.48 -20.20
N ASN A 172 5.76 -15.69 -21.51
CA ASN A 172 4.99 -16.78 -22.08
C ASN A 172 5.81 -17.44 -23.21
N ASN A 173 5.21 -18.35 -23.97
CA ASN A 173 5.82 -19.03 -25.10
C ASN A 173 5.22 -18.61 -26.46
N LEU A 174 4.82 -17.33 -26.59
CA LEU A 174 4.26 -16.79 -27.83
C LEU A 174 5.32 -16.72 -28.93
N SER A 175 4.87 -16.87 -30.18
CA SER A 175 5.73 -16.98 -31.36
C SER A 175 5.26 -16.11 -32.53
N GLY A 176 6.17 -15.81 -33.45
CA GLY A 176 5.88 -15.03 -34.66
C GLY A 176 5.90 -13.51 -34.45
N SER A 177 5.35 -12.78 -35.40
CA SER A 177 5.34 -11.30 -35.39
C SER A 177 4.22 -10.72 -34.53
N ILE A 178 4.48 -9.63 -33.81
CA ILE A 178 3.44 -8.86 -33.11
C ILE A 178 2.56 -8.09 -34.13
N PRO A 179 1.23 -8.32 -34.17
CA PRO A 179 0.33 -7.60 -35.07
C PRO A 179 0.28 -6.09 -34.80
N SER A 180 -0.08 -5.31 -35.82
CA SER A 180 -0.15 -3.83 -35.71
C SER A 180 -1.12 -3.34 -34.63
N SER A 181 -2.20 -4.08 -34.36
CA SER A 181 -3.19 -3.74 -33.31
C SER A 181 -2.57 -3.69 -31.90
N PHE A 182 -1.45 -4.37 -31.69
CA PHE A 182 -0.75 -4.45 -30.41
C PHE A 182 0.48 -3.55 -30.30
N LYS A 183 0.80 -2.74 -31.33
CA LYS A 183 1.96 -1.83 -31.32
C LYS A 183 1.94 -0.81 -30.17
N ARG A 184 0.76 -0.44 -29.68
CA ARG A 184 0.61 0.47 -28.52
C ARG A 184 1.04 -0.16 -27.18
N PHE A 185 1.39 -1.45 -27.17
CA PHE A 185 1.72 -2.24 -25.98
C PHE A 185 3.08 -2.98 -26.12
N PRO A 186 4.20 -2.27 -26.34
CA PRO A 186 5.47 -2.92 -26.66
C PRO A 186 6.07 -3.73 -25.50
N SER A 187 5.91 -3.27 -24.26
CA SER A 187 6.41 -3.97 -23.06
C SER A 187 5.59 -5.20 -22.69
N SER A 188 4.36 -5.30 -23.19
CA SER A 188 3.40 -6.35 -22.84
C SER A 188 3.78 -7.73 -23.34
N PHE A 189 4.80 -7.86 -24.18
CA PHE A 189 5.21 -9.14 -24.77
C PHE A 189 6.66 -9.53 -24.42
N ILE A 190 7.30 -8.81 -23.49
CA ILE A 190 8.67 -9.11 -23.05
C ILE A 190 8.78 -10.53 -22.48
N GLY A 191 9.95 -11.17 -22.61
CA GLY A 191 10.17 -12.52 -22.07
C GLY A 191 9.53 -13.67 -22.86
N ASN A 192 9.02 -13.41 -24.07
CA ASN A 192 8.62 -14.45 -25.02
C ASN A 192 9.76 -14.72 -26.02
N PRO A 193 10.46 -15.86 -25.93
CA PRO A 193 11.70 -16.09 -26.69
C PRO A 193 11.48 -16.28 -28.20
N LEU A 194 10.27 -16.67 -28.62
CA LEU A 194 9.93 -16.99 -30.02
C LEU A 194 9.27 -15.83 -30.76
N LEU A 195 9.11 -14.65 -30.14
CA LEU A 195 8.58 -13.46 -30.80
C LEU A 195 9.65 -12.74 -31.61
N CYS A 196 9.23 -12.21 -32.77
CA CYS A 196 10.04 -11.40 -33.64
C CYS A 196 9.32 -10.08 -34.00
N GLY A 197 10.07 -9.04 -34.36
CA GLY A 197 9.51 -7.73 -34.69
C GLY A 197 10.53 -6.60 -34.66
N SER A 198 10.04 -5.35 -34.58
CA SER A 198 10.88 -4.16 -34.37
C SER A 198 11.37 -4.07 -32.91
N LYS A 199 12.52 -3.43 -32.68
CA LYS A 199 13.20 -3.31 -31.37
C LYS A 199 12.21 -3.07 -30.21
N PRO A 200 12.32 -3.82 -29.08
CA PRO A 200 13.48 -4.60 -28.61
C PRO A 200 13.55 -6.05 -29.13
N LEU A 201 12.62 -6.51 -29.98
CA LEU A 201 12.60 -7.88 -30.48
C LEU A 201 13.57 -8.09 -31.66
N LYS A 202 13.97 -9.35 -31.88
CA LYS A 202 14.77 -9.74 -33.07
C LYS A 202 13.93 -9.52 -34.33
N PRO A 203 14.50 -9.00 -35.44
CA PRO A 203 13.81 -8.89 -36.72
C PRO A 203 13.27 -10.26 -37.16
N CYS A 204 12.03 -10.31 -37.66
CA CYS A 204 11.49 -11.54 -38.23
C CYS A 204 12.29 -11.88 -39.49
N SER A 205 12.82 -13.11 -39.56
CA SER A 205 13.45 -13.61 -40.78
C SER A 205 12.36 -13.96 -41.77
N GLU A 206 12.34 -13.31 -42.95
CA GLU A 206 11.51 -13.76 -44.06
C GLU A 206 11.99 -15.16 -44.46
N SER A 207 11.15 -16.16 -44.21
CA SER A 207 11.37 -17.52 -44.66
C SER A 207 11.44 -17.52 -46.19
N VAL A 208 12.60 -17.96 -46.69
CA VAL A 208 12.93 -18.27 -48.08
C VAL A 208 11.76 -18.97 -48.78
N VAL A 209 11.13 -18.29 -49.74
CA VAL A 209 10.32 -18.93 -50.78
C VAL A 209 11.28 -19.72 -51.67
N SER A 210 11.17 -21.04 -51.66
CA SER A 210 11.78 -21.94 -52.65
C SER A 210 10.75 -22.32 -53.73
N PRO A 211 11.21 -22.73 -54.93
CA PRO A 211 10.75 -22.15 -56.19
C PRO A 211 9.56 -22.88 -56.82
N SER A 212 8.88 -22.15 -57.69
CA SER A 212 7.88 -22.63 -58.64
C SER A 212 8.43 -23.70 -59.59
N PRO A 213 7.56 -24.57 -60.15
CA PRO A 213 7.64 -24.91 -61.56
C PRO A 213 6.35 -24.54 -62.32
N SER A 214 6.60 -23.71 -63.33
CA SER A 214 5.99 -23.30 -64.61
C SER A 214 4.82 -24.12 -65.25
N PRO A 215 4.32 -23.75 -66.46
CA PRO A 215 3.03 -23.08 -66.71
C PRO A 215 2.16 -23.86 -67.74
N LEU A 216 1.03 -23.31 -68.20
CA LEU A 216 0.37 -23.53 -69.53
C LEU A 216 -0.92 -22.66 -69.56
N THR A 217 -0.96 -21.56 -70.35
CA THR A 217 -1.61 -21.38 -71.69
C THR A 217 -3.15 -21.50 -71.63
N ASP A 218 -4.00 -20.59 -72.13
CA ASP A 218 -3.99 -19.80 -73.37
C ASP A 218 -4.99 -18.61 -73.34
N PHE A 219 -4.58 -17.48 -73.95
CA PHE A 219 -5.26 -16.51 -74.86
C PHE A 219 -6.79 -16.14 -74.76
N PRO A 220 -7.29 -15.07 -75.46
CA PRO A 220 -6.75 -13.71 -75.71
C PRO A 220 -7.80 -12.54 -75.71
N SER A 221 -7.32 -11.31 -75.40
CA SER A 221 -7.57 -10.00 -76.10
C SER A 221 -9.01 -9.38 -76.24
N PRO A 222 -9.17 -8.09 -76.63
CA PRO A 222 -8.43 -6.85 -76.28
C PRO A 222 -9.31 -5.56 -76.15
N LYS A 223 -8.71 -4.49 -75.56
CA LYS A 223 -8.77 -3.02 -75.90
C LYS A 223 -10.15 -2.31 -75.93
N THR A 224 -10.35 -1.03 -75.54
CA THR A 224 -9.48 0.17 -75.41
C THR A 224 -10.31 1.30 -74.80
N GLY A 225 -9.67 2.28 -74.12
CA GLY A 225 -10.24 3.62 -73.96
C GLY A 225 -9.78 4.41 -72.74
N SER A 226 -8.81 5.29 -72.97
CA SER A 226 -8.24 6.35 -72.12
C SER A 226 -9.28 7.26 -71.42
N GLN A 227 -9.01 7.71 -70.18
CA GLN A 227 -8.69 9.13 -69.89
C GLN A 227 -8.32 9.40 -68.41
N ASN A 228 -7.46 10.40 -68.26
CA ASN A 228 -6.81 10.98 -67.07
C ASN A 228 -7.70 11.21 -65.81
N GLN A 229 -7.11 11.13 -64.61
CA GLN A 229 -6.76 12.29 -63.76
C GLN A 229 -6.43 11.88 -62.30
N HIS A 230 -5.38 12.51 -61.77
CA HIS A 230 -5.03 12.59 -60.35
C HIS A 230 -6.13 13.29 -59.55
N ALA A 231 -6.50 12.74 -58.38
CA ALA A 231 -7.11 13.52 -57.29
C ALA A 231 -6.87 12.88 -55.92
N THR A 232 -6.09 13.55 -55.07
CA THR A 232 -6.13 13.39 -53.62
C THR A 232 -6.92 14.58 -53.04
N SER A 233 -8.06 14.32 -52.39
CA SER A 233 -8.84 15.36 -51.71
C SER A 233 -8.61 15.32 -50.20
N LYS A 234 -8.20 16.45 -49.64
CA LYS A 234 -8.14 16.76 -48.20
C LYS A 234 -9.41 17.57 -47.86
N ASN A 235 -10.19 17.13 -46.88
CA ASN A 235 -11.32 17.89 -46.38
C ASN A 235 -10.83 18.98 -45.41
N LYS A 236 -10.94 20.25 -45.82
CA LYS A 236 -10.79 21.44 -44.96
C LYS A 236 -12.14 21.83 -44.38
N LEU A 237 -12.16 22.20 -43.10
CA LEU A 237 -13.29 22.90 -42.46
C LEU A 237 -13.46 24.29 -43.07
N GLY A 238 -14.70 24.67 -43.34
CA GLY A 238 -15.06 25.93 -43.98
C GLY A 238 -14.71 27.15 -43.12
N VAL A 239 -14.22 28.21 -43.77
CA VAL A 239 -13.78 29.48 -43.18
C VAL A 239 -14.86 30.12 -42.28
N GLY A 240 -16.15 29.91 -42.59
CA GLY A 240 -17.26 30.40 -41.77
C GLY A 240 -17.34 29.80 -40.36
N SER A 241 -16.92 28.55 -40.17
CA SER A 241 -16.92 27.89 -38.86
C SER A 241 -15.81 28.43 -37.94
N ILE A 242 -14.69 28.85 -38.53
CA ILE A 242 -13.56 29.43 -37.79
C ILE A 242 -13.92 30.84 -37.31
N ILE A 243 -14.59 31.64 -38.15
CA ILE A 243 -15.03 33.00 -37.79
C ILE A 243 -16.07 32.96 -36.66
N ALA A 244 -17.02 32.02 -36.69
CA ALA A 244 -18.04 31.90 -35.64
C ALA A 244 -17.45 31.56 -34.25
N ILE A 245 -16.43 30.69 -34.21
CA ILE A 245 -15.76 30.29 -32.96
C ILE A 245 -14.94 31.45 -32.39
N VAL A 246 -14.25 32.21 -33.24
CA VAL A 246 -13.44 33.35 -32.81
C VAL A 246 -14.31 34.49 -32.28
N VAL A 247 -15.43 34.80 -32.95
CA VAL A 247 -16.36 35.85 -32.50
C VAL A 247 -17.07 35.45 -31.22
N GLY A 248 -17.50 34.19 -31.09
CA GLY A 248 -18.10 33.68 -29.85
C GLY A 248 -17.11 33.66 -28.69
N GLY A 249 -15.86 33.28 -28.94
CA GLY A 249 -14.79 33.30 -27.94
C GLY A 249 -14.46 34.73 -27.45
N LEU A 250 -14.37 35.70 -28.37
CA LEU A 250 -14.11 37.10 -28.01
C LEU A 250 -15.27 37.72 -27.23
N ALA A 251 -16.52 37.42 -27.60
CA ALA A 251 -17.69 37.87 -26.85
C ALA A 251 -17.73 37.28 -25.42
N PHE A 252 -17.37 36.00 -25.27
CA PHE A 252 -17.31 35.34 -23.97
C PHE A 252 -16.21 35.91 -23.06
N VAL A 253 -15.04 36.21 -23.61
CA VAL A 253 -13.95 36.87 -22.88
C VAL A 253 -14.35 38.28 -22.45
N PHE A 254 -15.02 39.04 -23.31
CA PHE A 254 -15.52 40.38 -22.95
C PHE A 254 -16.56 40.32 -21.84
N LEU A 255 -17.45 39.32 -21.85
CA LEU A 255 -18.46 39.12 -20.83
C LEU A 255 -17.84 38.76 -19.47
N LEU A 256 -16.79 37.93 -19.47
CA LEU A 256 -16.01 37.61 -18.26
C LEU A 256 -15.30 38.83 -17.69
N LEU A 257 -14.68 39.66 -18.54
CA LEU A 257 -14.02 40.89 -18.11
C LEU A 257 -15.02 41.91 -17.56
N ALA A 258 -16.20 42.04 -18.16
CA ALA A 258 -17.27 42.89 -17.66
C ALA A 258 -17.79 42.43 -16.29
N VAL A 259 -17.96 41.12 -16.08
CA VAL A 259 -18.35 40.55 -14.77
C VAL A 259 -17.28 40.81 -13.72
N ILE A 260 -16.00 40.63 -14.05
CA ILE A 260 -14.88 40.92 -13.15
C ILE A 260 -14.84 42.42 -12.81
N PHE A 261 -15.03 43.30 -13.80
CA PHE A 261 -15.05 44.74 -13.60
C PHE A 261 -16.22 45.19 -12.70
N ILE A 262 -17.44 44.66 -12.92
CA ILE A 262 -18.61 44.92 -12.07
C ILE A 262 -18.39 44.37 -10.65
N SER A 263 -17.73 43.23 -10.51
CA SER A 263 -17.38 42.63 -9.21
C SER A 263 -16.35 43.48 -8.45
N CYS A 264 -15.39 44.08 -9.16
CA CYS A 264 -14.39 45.00 -8.61
C CYS A 264 -15.02 46.34 -8.19
N LEU A 265 -16.01 46.85 -8.95
CA LEU A 265 -16.74 48.07 -8.59
C LEU A 265 -17.69 47.85 -7.40
N LYS A 266 -18.30 46.67 -7.27
CA LYS A 266 -19.09 46.30 -6.09
C LYS A 266 -18.25 46.11 -4.82
N ARG A 267 -16.94 45.90 -4.95
CA ARG A 267 -16.02 45.79 -3.80
C ARG A 267 -15.56 47.14 -3.24
N LYS A 268 -15.94 48.26 -3.87
CA LYS A 268 -15.62 49.63 -3.41
C LYS A 268 -16.81 50.39 -2.82
N HIS A 269 -17.83 49.68 -2.32
CA HIS A 269 -18.88 50.29 -1.50
C HIS A 269 -19.43 49.29 -0.47
N SER A 270 -18.66 49.02 0.59
CA SER A 270 -19.21 48.56 1.87
C SER A 270 -18.18 48.79 2.97
N GLY A 271 -18.49 49.73 3.88
CA GLY A 271 -17.72 49.92 5.12
C GLY A 271 -17.47 51.37 5.55
N SER A 272 -18.50 52.21 5.68
CA SER A 272 -18.45 53.36 6.61
C SER A 272 -19.85 53.69 7.10
N ASN A 273 -20.17 53.27 8.33
CA ASN A 273 -20.88 54.07 9.34
C ASN A 273 -21.11 53.23 10.60
N GLY A 274 -20.63 53.75 11.73
CA GLY A 274 -20.77 53.12 13.05
C GLY A 274 -20.05 53.91 14.14
N MET A 275 -20.47 55.16 14.32
CA MET A 275 -20.10 56.04 15.43
C MET A 275 -20.64 55.47 16.75
N LEU A 276 -19.78 55.21 17.73
CA LEU A 276 -20.16 55.29 19.15
C LEU A 276 -18.96 55.70 20.02
N LYS A 277 -19.12 56.86 20.67
CA LYS A 277 -18.27 57.44 21.71
C LYS A 277 -18.07 56.47 22.88
N SER A 278 -16.85 56.42 23.45
CA SER A 278 -16.66 56.65 24.90
C SER A 278 -15.19 56.88 25.29
N LYS A 279 -14.97 58.07 25.84
CA LYS A 279 -14.09 58.47 26.94
C LYS A 279 -12.58 58.12 26.93
N ILE A 280 -11.84 59.19 26.70
CA ILE A 280 -10.62 59.62 27.40
C ILE A 280 -10.66 59.22 28.88
N SER A 281 -9.60 58.55 29.34
CA SER A 281 -9.03 58.80 30.67
C SER A 281 -7.53 58.90 30.51
N GLU A 282 -7.11 60.15 30.44
CA GLU A 282 -5.77 60.67 30.65
C GLU A 282 -5.33 60.29 32.08
N ASN A 283 -4.13 59.74 32.21
CA ASN A 283 -3.43 59.72 33.47
C ASN A 283 -1.93 59.80 33.17
N ASP A 284 -1.48 61.04 33.01
CA ASP A 284 -0.07 61.39 33.07
C ASP A 284 0.45 61.16 34.50
N LYS A 285 1.61 60.52 34.61
CA LYS A 285 2.74 61.15 35.31
C LYS A 285 4.09 60.61 34.79
N PRO A 286 5.10 61.48 34.71
CA PRO A 286 6.33 61.25 33.97
C PRO A 286 7.45 60.70 34.87
N ASN A 287 8.52 60.26 34.21
CA ASN A 287 9.91 59.99 34.64
C ASN A 287 10.32 58.66 33.97
N ASP A 288 11.40 58.53 33.21
CA ASP A 288 12.65 59.29 33.24
C ASP A 288 13.40 59.11 31.90
N PHE A 289 14.23 60.09 31.57
CA PHE A 289 15.09 60.11 30.39
C PHE A 289 16.08 58.94 30.39
N GLY A 290 16.17 58.19 29.27
CA GLY A 290 17.09 57.07 29.14
C GLY A 290 17.29 56.57 27.72
N SER A 291 17.92 57.41 26.88
CA SER A 291 18.57 57.06 25.60
C SER A 291 17.69 56.50 24.46
N GLY A 292 17.62 57.25 23.36
CA GLY A 292 17.11 56.82 22.04
C GLY A 292 17.95 55.74 21.35
N VAL A 293 18.50 54.79 22.12
CA VAL A 293 19.27 53.62 21.64
C VAL A 293 18.39 52.36 21.60
N GLN A 294 17.30 52.29 22.37
CA GLN A 294 16.42 51.10 22.41
C GLN A 294 15.33 51.04 21.32
N GLU A 295 15.08 52.12 20.57
CA GLU A 295 14.09 52.10 19.49
C GLU A 295 14.63 51.50 18.19
N ALA A 296 15.94 51.64 17.95
CA ALA A 296 16.62 51.05 16.79
C ALA A 296 16.73 49.51 16.88
N GLU A 297 16.76 48.94 18.10
CA GLU A 297 16.80 47.48 18.29
C GLU A 297 15.46 46.78 18.07
N LYS A 298 14.33 47.52 18.05
CA LYS A 298 12.98 46.92 17.94
C LYS A 298 12.63 46.41 16.54
N ASN A 299 13.36 46.83 15.50
CA ASN A 299 13.09 46.48 14.09
C ASN A 299 14.22 45.66 13.43
N LYS A 300 15.07 45.00 14.22
CA LYS A 300 16.20 44.21 13.69
C LYS A 300 15.85 42.73 13.57
N LEU A 301 16.26 42.12 12.46
CA LEU A 301 16.28 40.66 12.32
C LEU A 301 17.28 40.06 13.32
N PHE A 302 16.84 39.07 14.07
CA PHE A 302 17.71 38.31 14.96
C PHE A 302 18.31 37.13 14.20
N PHE A 303 19.64 37.07 14.07
CA PHE A 303 20.37 35.97 13.45
C PHE A 303 21.00 35.07 14.51
N PHE A 304 20.92 33.76 14.32
CA PHE A 304 21.61 32.81 15.19
C PHE A 304 23.13 32.77 14.91
N GLU A 305 23.91 32.40 15.92
CA GLU A 305 25.37 32.27 15.81
C GLU A 305 25.77 31.31 14.68
N GLY A 306 26.78 31.71 13.89
CA GLY A 306 27.26 30.96 12.73
C GLY A 306 26.47 31.17 11.44
N CYS A 307 25.53 32.11 11.40
CA CYS A 307 24.84 32.51 10.17
C CYS A 307 25.75 33.38 9.29
N SER A 308 25.91 33.01 8.02
CA SER A 308 26.73 33.74 7.05
C SER A 308 25.98 34.87 6.31
N TYR A 309 24.68 35.05 6.60
CA TYR A 309 23.89 36.10 5.95
C TYR A 309 24.15 37.45 6.61
N ASN A 310 24.25 38.47 5.77
CA ASN A 310 24.45 39.86 6.18
C ASN A 310 23.46 40.74 5.43
N PHE A 311 22.19 40.71 5.84
CA PHE A 311 21.13 41.58 5.33
C PHE A 311 20.20 41.99 6.48
N ASP A 312 19.52 43.13 6.35
CA ASP A 312 18.58 43.61 7.35
C ASP A 312 17.10 43.40 6.96
N LEU A 313 16.19 43.89 7.79
CA LEU A 313 14.76 43.74 7.54
C LEU A 313 14.31 44.51 6.29
N GLU A 314 14.95 45.64 6.00
CA GLU A 314 14.61 46.49 4.86
C GLU A 314 15.03 45.81 3.55
N ASP A 315 16.21 45.20 3.52
CA ASP A 315 16.68 44.37 2.41
C ASP A 315 15.70 43.22 2.12
N LEU A 316 15.23 42.55 3.17
CA LEU A 316 14.27 41.45 3.06
C LEU A 316 12.90 41.91 2.51
N LEU A 317 12.46 43.10 2.87
CA LEU A 317 11.19 43.68 2.41
C LEU A 317 11.29 44.23 0.97
N LYS A 318 12.49 44.63 0.53
CA LYS A 318 12.79 45.04 -0.86
C LYS A 318 13.00 43.86 -1.80
N ALA A 319 13.36 42.69 -1.26
CA ALA A 319 13.64 41.50 -2.04
C ALA A 319 12.49 41.07 -2.95
N SER A 320 12.83 40.55 -4.13
CA SER A 320 11.83 39.92 -5.00
C SER A 320 11.34 38.62 -4.34
N ALA A 321 10.02 38.44 -4.27
CA ALA A 321 9.42 37.34 -3.52
C ALA A 321 8.45 36.51 -4.38
N GLU A 322 8.68 35.20 -4.43
CA GLU A 322 7.77 34.23 -5.02
C GLU A 322 7.05 33.45 -3.92
N VAL A 323 5.74 33.23 -4.05
CA VAL A 323 4.98 32.43 -3.08
C VAL A 323 5.24 30.94 -3.31
N LEU A 324 5.95 30.30 -2.38
CA LEU A 324 6.17 28.85 -2.41
C LEU A 324 4.96 28.06 -1.91
N GLY A 325 4.20 28.60 -0.95
CA GLY A 325 3.02 27.92 -0.44
C GLY A 325 2.30 28.62 0.70
N LYS A 326 0.99 28.33 0.82
CA LYS A 326 0.15 28.76 1.95
C LYS A 326 -0.11 27.54 2.85
N GLY A 327 0.49 27.56 4.03
CA GLY A 327 0.43 26.47 5.00
C GLY A 327 -0.49 26.77 6.18
N SER A 328 -0.57 25.81 7.10
CA SER A 328 -1.35 25.92 8.34
C SER A 328 -0.86 27.02 9.28
N TYR A 329 0.42 27.36 9.22
CA TYR A 329 1.05 28.33 10.11
C TYR A 329 1.31 29.69 9.47
N GLY A 330 0.90 29.89 8.22
CA GLY A 330 1.15 31.13 7.49
C GLY A 330 1.55 30.93 6.04
N THR A 331 2.20 31.94 5.45
CA THR A 331 2.60 31.93 4.04
C THR A 331 4.11 31.88 3.93
N THR A 332 4.60 31.05 3.02
CA THR A 332 6.03 30.82 2.78
C THR A 332 6.41 31.43 1.43
N TYR A 333 7.47 32.22 1.44
CA TYR A 333 7.98 32.97 0.30
C TYR A 333 9.43 32.56 0.03
N LYS A 334 9.80 32.44 -1.24
CA LYS A 334 11.19 32.45 -1.69
C LYS A 334 11.56 33.90 -1.93
N ALA A 335 12.48 34.44 -1.15
CA ALA A 335 13.01 35.79 -1.33
C ALA A 335 14.37 35.70 -2.02
N ALA A 336 14.54 36.42 -3.13
CA ALA A 336 15.82 36.63 -3.77
C ALA A 336 16.27 38.07 -3.48
N LEU A 337 17.33 38.17 -2.69
CA LEU A 337 17.98 39.42 -2.30
C LEU A 337 19.01 39.85 -3.35
N GLU A 338 19.55 41.05 -3.18
CA GLU A 338 20.71 41.53 -3.92
C GLU A 338 21.91 40.56 -3.72
N GLU A 339 22.83 40.50 -4.68
CA GLU A 339 23.97 39.55 -4.72
C GLU A 339 23.62 38.07 -4.94
N GLY A 340 22.38 37.74 -5.29
CA GLY A 340 21.97 36.37 -5.65
C GLY A 340 21.69 35.45 -4.46
N THR A 341 21.68 36.00 -3.24
CA THR A 341 21.30 35.28 -2.02
C THR A 341 19.81 34.91 -2.07
N GLN A 342 19.51 33.61 -1.90
CA GLN A 342 18.15 33.08 -1.88
C GLN A 342 17.81 32.51 -0.51
N VAL A 343 16.77 33.06 0.12
CA VAL A 343 16.27 32.60 1.42
C VAL A 343 14.79 32.29 1.35
N VAL A 344 14.32 31.52 2.32
CA VAL A 344 12.90 31.24 2.52
C VAL A 344 12.42 32.04 3.71
N VAL A 345 11.40 32.87 3.49
CA VAL A 345 10.75 33.67 4.52
C VAL A 345 9.37 33.11 4.79
N LYS A 346 9.13 32.69 6.03
CA LYS A 346 7.82 32.25 6.49
C LYS A 346 7.19 33.33 7.35
N ARG A 347 6.12 33.92 6.84
CA ARG A 347 5.29 34.89 7.55
C ARG A 347 4.21 34.16 8.34
N LEU A 348 4.35 34.14 9.66
CA LEU A 348 3.44 33.43 10.55
C LEU A 348 2.13 34.20 10.71
N LYS A 349 1.03 33.46 10.90
CA LYS A 349 -0.30 34.02 11.20
C LYS A 349 -0.81 33.44 12.50
N GLU A 350 -1.64 34.21 13.21
CA GLU A 350 -2.36 33.75 14.42
C GLU A 350 -1.45 33.27 15.56
N VAL A 351 -0.26 33.88 15.69
CA VAL A 351 0.64 33.64 16.83
C VAL A 351 -0.02 34.17 18.10
N ALA A 352 -0.21 33.29 19.08
CA ALA A 352 -0.94 33.52 20.32
C ALA A 352 -0.07 34.04 21.46
N VAL A 353 1.25 33.90 21.33
CA VAL A 353 2.19 34.11 22.43
C VAL A 353 2.89 35.47 22.36
N GLY A 354 3.35 35.94 23.52
CA GLY A 354 4.17 37.14 23.65
C GLY A 354 5.59 36.97 23.11
N LYS A 355 6.33 38.07 23.06
CA LYS A 355 7.72 38.10 22.54
C LYS A 355 8.61 37.13 23.31
N LYS A 356 8.54 37.15 24.64
CA LYS A 356 9.40 36.33 25.50
C LYS A 356 9.21 34.83 25.26
N GLU A 357 7.97 34.37 25.21
CA GLU A 357 7.64 32.97 24.96
C GLU A 357 8.01 32.55 23.53
N PHE A 358 7.85 33.46 22.56
CA PHE A 358 8.28 33.24 21.19
C PHE A 358 9.80 33.04 21.08
N GLU A 359 10.59 33.92 21.70
CA GLU A 359 12.06 33.86 21.69
C GLU A 359 12.58 32.59 22.37
N GLN A 360 12.02 32.23 23.54
CA GLN A 360 12.31 30.97 24.22
C GLN A 360 12.04 29.75 23.33
N GLN A 361 10.94 29.77 22.57
CA GLN A 361 10.65 28.70 21.63
C GLN A 361 11.65 28.66 20.46
N MET A 362 12.08 29.82 19.94
CA MET A 362 13.07 29.89 18.86
C MET A 362 14.44 29.39 19.30
N GLU A 363 14.84 29.55 20.56
CA GLU A 363 16.05 28.94 21.12
C GLU A 363 15.99 27.41 21.07
N VAL A 364 14.84 26.82 21.43
CA VAL A 364 14.63 25.36 21.33
C VAL A 364 14.67 24.91 19.87
N VAL A 365 14.01 25.65 18.97
CA VAL A 365 14.03 25.37 17.52
C VAL A 365 15.46 25.42 16.97
N ASN A 366 16.26 26.40 17.37
CA ASN A 366 17.67 26.50 16.96
C ASN A 366 18.50 25.32 17.47
N ARG A 367 18.32 24.90 18.73
CA ARG A 367 19.03 23.74 19.29
C ARG A 367 18.71 22.47 18.51
N VAL A 368 17.44 22.20 18.26
CA VAL A 368 16.97 21.03 17.51
C VAL A 368 17.38 21.09 16.04
N GLY A 369 17.44 22.29 15.46
CA GLY A 369 17.81 22.55 14.07
C GLY A 369 19.28 22.31 13.70
N ARG A 370 20.13 21.95 14.68
CA ARG A 370 21.54 21.57 14.43
C ARG A 370 21.69 20.19 13.79
N HIS A 371 20.64 19.38 13.78
CA HIS A 371 20.65 18.05 13.20
C HIS A 371 20.52 18.09 11.67
N PRO A 372 21.27 17.26 10.91
CA PRO A 372 21.27 17.30 9.43
C PRO A 372 19.89 17.07 8.80
N ASN A 373 19.03 16.28 9.45
CA ASN A 373 17.67 16.01 8.99
C ASN A 373 16.60 16.97 9.54
N VAL A 374 16.98 18.15 10.03
CA VAL A 374 16.07 19.22 10.45
C VAL A 374 16.47 20.51 9.75
N VAL A 375 15.50 21.27 9.23
CA VAL A 375 15.80 22.53 8.54
C VAL A 375 16.26 23.58 9.57
N PRO A 376 17.48 24.12 9.46
CA PRO A 376 18.01 25.06 10.44
C PRO A 376 17.34 26.43 10.30
N LEU A 377 16.84 26.96 11.42
CA LEU A 377 16.36 28.33 11.51
C LEU A 377 17.55 29.30 11.47
N ARG A 378 17.56 30.25 10.53
CA ARG A 378 18.69 31.17 10.32
C ARG A 378 18.48 32.50 11.01
N ALA A 379 17.26 33.01 10.93
CA ALA A 379 16.87 34.24 11.59
C ALA A 379 15.38 34.25 11.92
N TYR A 380 14.98 35.12 12.83
CA TYR A 380 13.59 35.45 13.06
C TYR A 380 13.39 36.96 13.25
N TYR A 381 12.15 37.40 13.06
CA TYR A 381 11.69 38.73 13.37
C TYR A 381 10.40 38.64 14.17
N TYR A 382 10.30 39.46 15.22
CA TYR A 382 9.09 39.57 16.03
C TYR A 382 8.75 41.04 16.26
N SER A 383 7.58 41.45 15.79
CA SER A 383 6.94 42.70 16.16
C SER A 383 5.52 42.45 16.65
N LYS A 384 4.76 43.50 16.98
CA LYS A 384 3.35 43.36 17.36
C LYS A 384 2.51 42.80 16.20
N ASP A 385 2.77 43.27 14.98
CA ASP A 385 1.95 42.98 13.81
C ASP A 385 2.49 41.82 12.97
N GLU A 386 3.81 41.60 12.97
CA GLU A 386 4.47 40.65 12.08
C GLU A 386 5.38 39.69 12.84
N LYS A 387 5.44 38.44 12.37
CA LYS A 387 6.41 37.45 12.81
C LYS A 387 6.95 36.70 11.60
N LEU A 388 8.26 36.78 11.40
CA LEU A 388 8.92 36.16 10.25
C LEU A 388 9.95 35.14 10.74
N LEU A 389 10.06 34.04 10.02
CA LEU A 389 11.13 33.05 10.18
C LEU A 389 11.90 32.94 8.87
N VAL A 390 13.23 32.88 8.94
CA VAL A 390 14.10 32.82 7.78
C VAL A 390 14.87 31.51 7.78
N TYR A 391 14.85 30.82 6.64
CA TYR A 391 15.52 29.54 6.40
C TYR A 391 16.33 29.59 5.11
N ASN A 392 17.22 28.61 4.91
CA ASN A 392 17.87 28.40 3.62
C ASN A 392 16.84 27.94 2.57
N TYR A 393 17.05 28.34 1.32
CA TYR A 393 16.30 27.80 0.20
C TYR A 393 16.77 26.37 -0.13
N MET A 394 15.81 25.46 -0.34
CA MET A 394 16.05 24.07 -0.71
C MET A 394 15.49 23.82 -2.12
N PRO A 395 16.36 23.77 -3.16
CA PRO A 395 15.93 23.70 -4.56
C PRO A 395 15.10 22.47 -4.92
N ALA A 396 15.42 21.29 -4.34
CA ALA A 396 14.69 20.05 -4.58
C ALA A 396 13.22 20.10 -4.10
N GLY A 397 12.89 21.05 -3.21
CA GLY A 397 11.53 21.29 -2.74
C GLY A 397 11.06 20.27 -1.71
N SER A 398 9.74 20.04 -1.66
CA SER A 398 9.12 19.13 -0.68
C SER A 398 8.90 17.73 -1.25
N LEU A 399 8.90 16.72 -0.38
CA LEU A 399 8.51 15.35 -0.71
C LEU A 399 7.12 15.29 -1.37
N TYR A 400 6.18 16.10 -0.90
CA TYR A 400 4.85 16.21 -1.51
C TYR A 400 4.93 16.60 -3.00
N ALA A 401 5.77 17.57 -3.35
CA ALA A 401 5.94 18.02 -4.73
C ALA A 401 6.60 16.95 -5.62
N LEU A 402 7.47 16.11 -5.05
CA LEU A 402 8.08 14.99 -5.79
C LEU A 402 7.13 13.80 -5.96
N LEU A 403 6.29 13.50 -4.97
CA LEU A 403 5.31 12.40 -5.06
C LEU A 403 4.08 12.76 -5.89
N HIS A 404 3.56 13.99 -5.74
CA HIS A 404 2.24 14.40 -6.26
C HIS A 404 2.27 15.58 -7.24
N GLY A 405 3.44 16.16 -7.51
CA GLY A 405 3.56 17.29 -8.44
C GLY A 405 3.12 16.95 -9.86
N ASN A 406 2.66 17.96 -10.62
CA ASN A 406 2.24 17.77 -12.01
C ASN A 406 3.40 17.16 -12.82
N ARG A 407 3.17 15.94 -13.32
CA ARG A 407 4.05 15.18 -14.21
C ARG A 407 4.14 15.87 -15.58
N THR A 408 4.76 17.04 -15.63
CA THR A 408 5.37 17.53 -16.87
C THR A 408 6.51 16.57 -17.20
N SER A 409 6.59 16.18 -18.47
CA SER A 409 7.14 14.92 -18.98
C SER A 409 8.64 14.63 -18.77
N GLU A 410 9.29 15.22 -17.76
CA GLU A 410 10.75 15.18 -17.56
C GLU A 410 11.22 14.70 -16.17
N ARG A 411 10.33 14.53 -15.17
CA ARG A 411 10.77 14.04 -13.83
C ARG A 411 10.67 12.53 -13.69
N THR A 412 11.82 11.89 -13.46
CA THR A 412 11.91 10.48 -13.05
C THR A 412 11.21 10.29 -11.69
N PRO A 413 10.30 9.32 -11.56
CA PRO A 413 9.70 8.96 -10.27
C PRO A 413 10.76 8.62 -9.23
N LEU A 414 10.49 8.91 -7.96
CA LEU A 414 11.36 8.51 -6.85
C LEU A 414 11.47 6.99 -6.80
N ASP A 415 12.69 6.47 -6.95
CA ASP A 415 13.01 5.05 -6.82
C ASP A 415 12.94 4.59 -5.35
N TRP A 416 13.11 3.27 -5.15
CA TRP A 416 13.00 2.68 -3.82
C TRP A 416 14.10 3.14 -2.87
N ASP A 417 15.36 3.14 -3.30
CA ASP A 417 16.51 3.57 -2.50
C ASP A 417 16.35 5.02 -2.02
N THR A 418 15.89 5.92 -2.90
CA THR A 418 15.64 7.31 -2.53
C THR A 418 14.50 7.43 -1.54
N ARG A 419 13.39 6.68 -1.70
CA ARG A 419 12.30 6.66 -0.72
C ARG A 419 12.76 6.14 0.64
N MET A 420 13.58 5.09 0.66
CA MET A 420 14.18 4.54 1.88
C MET A 420 15.07 5.56 2.59
N LYS A 421 15.93 6.23 1.82
CA LYS A 421 16.81 7.31 2.31
C LYS A 421 16.01 8.46 2.92
N ILE A 422 14.94 8.89 2.24
CA ILE A 422 14.04 9.94 2.72
C ILE A 422 13.30 9.51 3.99
N ALA A 423 12.79 8.28 4.03
CA ALA A 423 12.10 7.72 5.20
C ALA A 423 13.01 7.72 6.43
N LEU A 424 14.24 7.22 6.28
CA LEU A 424 15.22 7.13 7.34
C LEU A 424 15.68 8.51 7.82
N GLY A 425 16.00 9.42 6.89
CA GLY A 425 16.36 10.80 7.23
C GLY A 425 15.25 11.52 7.98
N THR A 426 14.00 11.38 7.52
CA THR A 426 12.83 11.94 8.20
C THR A 426 12.68 11.37 9.61
N ALA A 427 12.83 10.04 9.78
CA ALA A 427 12.74 9.39 11.09
C ALA A 427 13.78 9.92 12.06
N ARG A 428 15.05 10.04 11.63
CA ARG A 428 16.15 10.62 12.41
C ARG A 428 15.88 12.08 12.81
N GLY A 429 15.35 12.87 11.89
CA GLY A 429 14.93 14.25 12.17
C GLY A 429 13.88 14.32 13.29
N ILE A 430 12.85 13.46 13.24
CA ILE A 430 11.79 13.42 14.26
C ILE A 430 12.31 12.89 15.60
N ALA A 431 13.14 11.85 15.61
CA ALA A 431 13.77 11.34 16.84
C ALA A 431 14.62 12.40 17.53
N ASN A 432 15.39 13.18 16.76
CA ASN A 432 16.15 14.30 17.28
C ASN A 432 15.24 15.39 17.88
N ILE A 433 14.11 15.71 17.23
CA ILE A 433 13.10 16.65 17.76
C ILE A 433 12.57 16.17 19.12
N HIS A 434 12.27 14.88 19.26
CA HIS A 434 11.74 14.29 20.49
C HIS A 434 12.78 14.27 21.64
N THR A 435 14.05 14.10 21.30
CA THR A 435 15.16 14.01 22.26
C THR A 435 15.67 15.38 22.68
N GLU A 436 16.13 16.20 21.73
CA GLU A 436 16.75 17.52 21.97
C GLU A 436 15.74 18.61 22.35
N GLY A 437 14.48 18.45 21.93
CA GLY A 437 13.39 19.33 22.33
C GLY A 437 12.96 19.14 23.79
N GLY A 438 13.27 17.99 24.38
CA GLY A 438 12.84 17.55 25.72
C GLY A 438 11.63 16.61 25.67
N GLY A 439 11.43 15.80 26.72
CA GLY A 439 10.49 14.65 26.72
C GLY A 439 8.99 14.94 26.50
N LYS A 440 8.58 16.20 26.37
CA LYS A 440 7.21 16.62 25.98
C LYS A 440 7.17 17.38 24.65
N PHE A 441 8.32 17.68 24.06
CA PHE A 441 8.41 18.42 22.81
C PHE A 441 7.99 17.52 21.66
N THR A 442 7.19 18.10 20.77
CA THR A 442 6.57 17.41 19.64
C THR A 442 6.62 18.33 18.43
N HIS A 443 6.60 17.73 17.24
CA HIS A 443 6.50 18.48 16.01
C HIS A 443 5.05 18.96 15.79
N GLY A 444 4.08 18.05 15.84
CA GLY A 444 2.64 18.33 15.78
C GLY A 444 2.06 18.62 14.39
N ASN A 445 2.89 18.65 13.34
CA ASN A 445 2.47 18.90 11.95
C ASN A 445 3.33 18.14 10.92
N ILE A 446 3.65 16.88 11.21
CA ILE A 446 4.41 16.03 10.29
C ILE A 446 3.54 15.70 9.07
N LYS A 447 4.07 15.94 7.87
CA LYS A 447 3.42 15.69 6.57
C LYS A 447 4.44 15.83 5.43
N SER A 448 4.14 15.27 4.26
CA SER A 448 5.07 15.29 3.11
C SER A 448 5.40 16.70 2.59
N SER A 449 4.54 17.70 2.82
CA SER A 449 4.85 19.11 2.47
C SER A 449 5.83 19.79 3.44
N ASN A 450 6.05 19.19 4.62
CA ASN A 450 6.99 19.68 5.62
C ASN A 450 8.28 18.86 5.68
N VAL A 451 8.42 17.85 4.82
CA VAL A 451 9.70 17.17 4.56
C VAL A 451 10.29 17.77 3.30
N LEU A 452 11.35 18.57 3.47
CA LEU A 452 12.11 19.17 2.37
C LEU A 452 13.32 18.30 2.03
N LEU A 453 13.85 18.48 0.83
CA LEU A 453 14.98 17.70 0.34
C LEU A 453 16.17 18.61 0.02
N SER A 454 17.36 18.18 0.42
CA SER A 454 18.62 18.80 -0.04
C SER A 454 18.89 18.46 -1.51
N ASP A 455 19.96 19.05 -2.07
CA ASP A 455 20.39 18.76 -3.44
C ASP A 455 20.85 17.30 -3.60
N GLU A 456 21.33 16.67 -2.52
CA GLU A 456 21.69 15.24 -2.43
C GLU A 456 20.50 14.33 -2.08
N LEU A 457 19.27 14.87 -2.11
CA LEU A 457 18.03 14.18 -1.74
C LEU A 457 18.04 13.66 -0.29
N GLU A 458 18.74 14.35 0.62
CA GLU A 458 18.62 14.10 2.06
C GLU A 458 17.33 14.74 2.59
N ALA A 459 16.60 14.02 3.44
CA ALA A 459 15.36 14.52 4.03
C ALA A 459 15.61 15.45 5.21
N CYS A 460 14.98 16.62 5.20
CA CYS A 460 15.03 17.61 6.28
C CYS A 460 13.60 17.98 6.73
N VAL A 461 13.30 17.79 8.02
CA VAL A 461 12.02 18.15 8.63
C VAL A 461 11.98 19.66 8.88
N SER A 462 10.95 20.33 8.36
CA SER A 462 10.71 21.78 8.50
C SER A 462 9.52 22.07 9.41
N ASP A 463 9.31 23.33 9.80
CA ASP A 463 8.20 23.79 10.67
C ASP A 463 8.24 23.30 12.13
N VAL A 464 9.43 22.96 12.62
CA VAL A 464 9.64 22.48 13.99
C VAL A 464 9.25 23.56 15.01
N GLY A 465 8.57 23.16 16.09
CA GLY A 465 8.31 24.02 17.24
C GLY A 465 7.27 25.12 17.03
N LEU A 466 6.56 25.13 15.90
CA LEU A 466 5.56 26.17 15.63
C LEU A 466 4.20 25.90 16.27
N THR A 467 3.85 24.63 16.51
CA THR A 467 2.55 24.23 17.08
C THR A 467 2.19 24.95 18.38
N PRO A 468 3.08 25.07 19.40
CA PRO A 468 2.74 25.71 20.68
C PRO A 468 2.54 27.22 20.57
N LEU A 469 2.97 27.85 19.47
CA LEU A 469 2.89 29.29 19.26
C LEU A 469 1.53 29.75 18.72
N MET A 470 0.69 28.82 18.25
CA MET A 470 -0.53 29.11 17.48
C MET A 470 -1.78 29.05 18.36
N ASN A 471 -2.79 29.86 18.05
CA ASN A 471 -4.14 29.72 18.62
C ASN A 471 -4.81 28.42 18.10
N ALA A 472 -5.38 27.60 18.99
CA ALA A 472 -6.06 26.35 18.59
C ALA A 472 -7.55 26.59 18.24
N PRO A 473 -8.14 25.92 17.21
CA PRO A 473 -7.50 25.20 16.11
C PRO A 473 -7.77 25.84 14.73
N LEU A 474 -6.68 26.10 14.01
CA LEU A 474 -6.62 26.45 12.59
C LEU A 474 -7.47 25.48 11.72
N THR A 475 -8.56 26.02 11.14
CA THR A 475 -9.40 25.52 10.02
C THR A 475 -9.18 24.09 9.46
N THR A 476 -9.77 23.10 10.15
CA THR A 476 -10.70 22.02 9.72
C THR A 476 -10.74 21.28 8.36
N SER A 477 -9.89 21.47 7.33
CA SER A 477 -10.09 20.66 6.08
C SER A 477 -8.91 19.83 5.58
N ARG A 478 -7.66 20.33 5.61
CA ARG A 478 -6.54 19.67 4.90
C ARG A 478 -5.59 18.84 5.75
N ILE A 479 -5.68 18.92 7.09
CA ILE A 479 -4.77 18.21 8.02
C ILE A 479 -5.34 16.85 8.47
N VAL A 480 -6.59 16.52 8.12
CA VAL A 480 -7.27 15.32 8.64
C VAL A 480 -6.50 14.03 8.31
N GLY A 481 -5.83 13.95 7.15
CA GLY A 481 -5.17 12.72 6.70
C GLY A 481 -3.96 12.27 7.52
N TYR A 482 -3.23 13.17 8.19
CA TYR A 482 -2.06 12.81 9.01
C TYR A 482 -2.36 12.76 10.50
N ARG A 483 -3.53 13.24 10.93
CA ARG A 483 -3.80 13.43 12.36
C ARG A 483 -4.18 12.11 13.02
N ALA A 484 -3.50 11.79 14.12
CA ALA A 484 -3.79 10.59 14.90
C ALA A 484 -5.22 10.64 15.49
N PRO A 485 -5.93 9.51 15.61
CA PRO A 485 -7.31 9.47 16.08
C PRO A 485 -7.52 10.14 17.44
N GLU A 486 -6.62 9.92 18.38
CA GLU A 486 -6.69 10.50 19.72
C GLU A 486 -6.48 12.03 19.74
N VAL A 487 -5.76 12.57 18.75
CA VAL A 487 -5.57 14.03 18.62
C VAL A 487 -6.84 14.67 18.05
N ILE A 488 -7.56 13.96 17.18
CA ILE A 488 -8.86 14.43 16.67
C ILE A 488 -9.85 14.59 17.82
N GLU A 489 -9.87 13.62 18.74
CA GLU A 489 -10.76 13.58 19.89
C GLU A 489 -10.34 14.56 21.00
N THR A 490 -9.09 14.50 21.45
CA THR A 490 -8.63 15.22 22.65
C THR A 490 -7.98 16.57 22.36
N ARG A 491 -7.64 16.85 21.09
CA ARG A 491 -6.79 17.98 20.65
C ARG A 491 -5.39 18.01 21.29
N LYS A 492 -4.98 16.96 22.00
CA LYS A 492 -3.68 16.88 22.67
C LYS A 492 -2.66 16.21 21.77
N ILE A 493 -1.63 16.96 21.39
CA ILE A 493 -0.51 16.46 20.58
C ILE A 493 0.53 15.81 21.49
N THR A 494 1.05 14.65 21.06
CA THR A 494 2.03 13.84 21.78
C THR A 494 3.10 13.30 20.83
N GLN A 495 4.23 12.81 21.35
CA GLN A 495 5.26 12.18 20.53
C GLN A 495 4.71 10.97 19.76
N LYS A 496 3.81 10.18 20.38
CA LYS A 496 3.13 9.07 19.69
C LYS A 496 2.19 9.53 18.57
N SER A 497 1.70 10.77 18.60
CA SER A 497 0.94 11.33 17.48
C SER A 497 1.82 11.80 16.31
N ASP A 498 3.07 12.20 16.59
CA ASP A 498 4.07 12.41 15.53
C ASP A 498 4.44 11.07 14.87
N VAL A 499 4.60 9.99 15.64
CA VAL A 499 4.84 8.63 15.12
C VAL A 499 3.71 8.19 14.19
N TYR A 500 2.44 8.45 14.55
CA TYR A 500 1.31 8.18 13.67
C TYR A 500 1.42 8.95 12.35
N SER A 501 1.70 10.26 12.45
CA SER A 501 1.83 11.13 11.27
C SER A 501 2.99 10.68 10.36
N PHE A 502 4.09 10.22 10.95
CA PHE A 502 5.21 9.59 10.24
C PHE A 502 4.79 8.27 9.56
N GLY A 503 4.01 7.43 10.23
CA GLY A 503 3.45 6.22 9.63
C GLY A 503 2.57 6.50 8.40
N VAL A 504 1.77 7.57 8.43
CA VAL A 504 1.00 8.02 7.26
C VAL A 504 1.92 8.47 6.13
N LEU A 505 3.02 9.16 6.44
CA LEU A 505 4.05 9.56 5.47
C LEU A 505 4.73 8.34 4.83
N LEU A 506 5.01 7.28 5.59
CA LEU A 506 5.51 6.01 5.04
C LEU A 506 4.49 5.37 4.10
N LEU A 507 3.20 5.33 4.47
CA LEU A 507 2.14 4.81 3.59
C LEU A 507 2.02 5.63 2.31
N GLU A 508 2.09 6.96 2.40
CA GLU A 508 2.08 7.86 1.24
C GLU A 508 3.26 7.58 0.30
N MET A 509 4.47 7.36 0.83
CA MET A 509 5.63 6.97 0.02
C MET A 509 5.48 5.58 -0.60
N LEU A 510 4.90 4.60 0.11
CA LEU A 510 4.73 3.25 -0.43
C LEU A 510 3.66 3.20 -1.53
N THR A 511 2.61 3.99 -1.38
CA THR A 511 1.40 3.94 -2.22
C THR A 511 1.39 4.99 -3.33
N ALA A 512 2.22 6.04 -3.22
CA ALA A 512 2.14 7.28 -3.99
C ALA A 512 0.74 7.91 -4.01
N LYS A 513 -0.06 7.64 -2.97
CA LYS A 513 -1.44 8.13 -2.83
C LYS A 513 -1.49 9.22 -1.76
N ALA A 514 -2.21 10.31 -2.06
CA ALA A 514 -2.44 11.34 -1.08
C ALA A 514 -3.21 10.78 0.15
N PRO A 515 -2.90 11.23 1.38
CA PRO A 515 -3.50 10.73 2.62
C PRO A 515 -5.03 10.83 2.71
N LEU A 516 -5.63 11.74 1.95
CA LEU A 516 -7.07 11.90 1.80
C LEU A 516 -7.44 11.63 0.35
N GLN A 517 -8.25 10.60 0.11
CA GLN A 517 -8.75 10.30 -1.24
C GLN A 517 -10.17 10.82 -1.42
N PRO A 518 -10.45 11.53 -2.53
CA PRO A 518 -11.83 11.74 -2.97
C PRO A 518 -12.37 10.40 -3.47
N SER A 519 -13.04 9.66 -2.58
CA SER A 519 -13.91 8.56 -2.97
C SER A 519 -15.11 9.17 -3.70
N GLY A 520 -15.52 8.57 -4.83
CA GLY A 520 -16.69 9.03 -5.61
C GLY A 520 -18.05 8.85 -4.92
N GLN A 521 -18.05 8.41 -3.65
CA GLN A 521 -19.17 8.46 -2.72
C GLN A 521 -18.77 9.33 -1.53
N ASP A 522 -19.75 10.01 -0.94
CA ASP A 522 -19.69 11.06 0.10
C ASP A 522 -18.84 10.75 1.36
N ASP A 523 -18.24 9.56 1.47
CA ASP A 523 -17.34 9.13 2.54
C ASP A 523 -15.87 9.24 2.13
N MET A 524 -15.18 10.24 2.69
CA MET A 524 -13.73 10.40 2.58
C MET A 524 -13.01 9.30 3.41
N VAL A 525 -12.36 8.34 2.75
CA VAL A 525 -11.60 7.26 3.42
C VAL A 525 -10.15 7.71 3.64
N ASP A 526 -9.69 7.67 4.90
CA ASP A 526 -8.28 7.93 5.22
C ASP A 526 -7.36 6.80 4.70
N LEU A 527 -6.14 7.18 4.32
CA LEU A 527 -5.17 6.24 3.73
C LEU A 527 -4.86 5.03 4.64
N PRO A 528 -4.64 5.18 5.97
CA PRO A 528 -4.45 4.04 6.87
C PRO A 528 -5.60 3.02 6.84
N ARG A 529 -6.86 3.47 6.81
CA ARG A 529 -8.02 2.59 6.75
C ARG A 529 -8.10 1.85 5.43
N TRP A 530 -7.85 2.53 4.31
CA TRP A 530 -7.80 1.91 2.99
C TRP A 530 -6.69 0.85 2.90
N VAL A 531 -5.48 1.15 3.37
CA VAL A 531 -4.38 0.18 3.36
C VAL A 531 -4.73 -1.04 4.20
N ARG A 532 -5.30 -0.86 5.40
CA ARG A 532 -5.71 -1.98 6.28
C ARG A 532 -6.78 -2.87 5.66
N SER A 533 -7.73 -2.31 4.91
CA SER A 533 -8.73 -3.15 4.23
C SER A 533 -8.08 -3.99 3.14
N VAL A 534 -7.17 -3.43 2.36
CA VAL A 534 -6.47 -4.15 1.28
C VAL A 534 -5.53 -5.23 1.81
N VAL A 535 -4.76 -4.94 2.87
CA VAL A 535 -3.81 -5.90 3.46
C VAL A 535 -4.52 -7.08 4.14
N ARG A 536 -5.74 -6.88 4.68
CA ARG A 536 -6.55 -7.96 5.26
C ARG A 536 -7.10 -8.93 4.22
N GLU A 537 -7.11 -8.56 2.93
CA GLU A 537 -7.60 -9.38 1.82
C GLU A 537 -6.48 -10.19 1.13
N GLU A 538 -5.30 -10.31 1.76
CA GLU A 538 -4.12 -11.08 1.32
C GLU A 538 -3.33 -10.49 0.12
N TRP A 539 -3.56 -9.21 -0.26
CA TRP A 539 -2.89 -8.54 -1.40
C TRP A 539 -2.02 -7.34 -1.00
N THR A 540 -0.75 -7.54 -0.69
CA THR A 540 0.19 -6.42 -0.43
C THR A 540 0.59 -5.68 -1.71
N ALA A 541 0.60 -6.35 -2.87
CA ALA A 541 1.03 -5.75 -4.14
C ALA A 541 0.11 -4.61 -4.65
N GLU A 542 -1.18 -4.60 -4.31
CA GLU A 542 -2.11 -3.53 -4.73
C GLU A 542 -1.97 -2.25 -3.90
N VAL A 543 -1.28 -2.34 -2.77
CA VAL A 543 -0.96 -1.19 -1.91
C VAL A 543 0.14 -0.35 -2.56
N PHE A 544 1.11 -1.00 -3.21
CA PHE A 544 2.33 -0.34 -3.64
C PHE A 544 2.16 0.49 -4.91
N ASP A 545 2.94 1.56 -4.99
CA ASP A 545 3.09 2.37 -6.19
C ASP A 545 3.53 1.49 -7.36
N VAL A 546 2.78 1.56 -8.46
CA VAL A 546 3.03 0.79 -9.69
C VAL A 546 4.42 1.06 -10.24
N GLU A 547 4.98 2.26 -10.02
CA GLU A 547 6.34 2.60 -10.43
C GLU A 547 7.41 1.84 -9.63
N LEU A 548 7.17 1.55 -8.34
CA LEU A 548 8.06 0.73 -7.52
C LEU A 548 7.97 -0.75 -7.90
N LEU A 549 6.77 -1.23 -8.27
CA LEU A 549 6.53 -2.61 -8.69
C LEU A 549 7.24 -2.99 -10.01
N ARG A 550 7.78 -2.01 -10.75
CA ARG A 550 8.61 -2.27 -11.95
C ARG A 550 9.92 -3.01 -11.61
N PHE A 551 10.37 -2.91 -10.37
CA PHE A 551 11.61 -3.53 -9.89
C PHE A 551 11.27 -4.62 -8.87
N GLN A 552 11.40 -5.89 -9.27
CA GLN A 552 11.04 -7.04 -8.41
C GLN A 552 11.94 -7.20 -7.18
N ASN A 553 13.12 -6.60 -7.17
CA ASN A 553 14.17 -6.84 -6.19
C ASN A 553 13.85 -6.31 -4.78
N PHE A 554 12.89 -5.39 -4.65
CA PHE A 554 12.62 -4.68 -3.39
C PHE A 554 11.29 -5.07 -2.73
N GLN A 555 10.58 -6.07 -3.25
CA GLN A 555 9.25 -6.43 -2.75
C GLN A 555 9.25 -6.82 -1.27
N GLU A 556 10.27 -7.55 -0.83
CA GLU A 556 10.43 -7.93 0.59
C GLU A 556 10.63 -6.69 1.48
N GLU A 557 11.52 -5.78 1.08
CA GLU A 557 11.77 -4.53 1.80
C GLU A 557 10.53 -3.64 1.86
N MET A 558 9.78 -3.56 0.76
CA MET A 558 8.54 -2.79 0.67
C MET A 558 7.46 -3.34 1.60
N VAL A 559 7.36 -4.67 1.73
CA VAL A 559 6.46 -5.33 2.67
C VAL A 559 6.88 -5.07 4.11
N GLN A 560 8.17 -5.13 4.43
CA GLN A 560 8.68 -4.81 5.77
C GLN A 560 8.41 -3.33 6.13
N MET A 561 8.69 -2.40 5.21
CA MET A 561 8.37 -0.98 5.38
C MET A 561 6.86 -0.74 5.56
N LEU A 562 6.00 -1.48 4.83
CA LEU A 562 4.54 -1.42 5.00
C LEU A 562 4.10 -1.85 6.41
N GLN A 563 4.74 -2.88 6.96
CA GLN A 563 4.47 -3.32 8.34
C GLN A 563 4.89 -2.25 9.35
N ILE A 564 6.08 -1.67 9.20
CA ILE A 564 6.55 -0.56 10.04
C ILE A 564 5.55 0.59 10.00
N ALA A 565 5.09 0.96 8.80
CA ALA A 565 4.08 2.00 8.61
C ALA A 565 2.77 1.67 9.34
N LEU A 566 2.27 0.44 9.22
CA LEU A 566 1.03 -0.03 9.86
C LEU A 566 1.12 -0.04 11.40
N THR A 567 2.29 -0.38 11.95
CA THR A 567 2.60 -0.31 13.38
C THR A 567 2.63 1.14 13.86
N CYS A 568 3.26 2.05 13.10
CA CYS A 568 3.27 3.47 13.39
C CYS A 568 1.87 4.09 13.40
N VAL A 569 0.97 3.65 12.50
CA VAL A 569 -0.43 4.16 12.45
C VAL A 569 -1.40 3.40 13.36
N ALA A 570 -0.93 2.60 14.33
CA ALA A 570 -1.80 1.86 15.25
C ALA A 570 -2.83 2.77 15.94
N LYS A 571 -4.06 2.28 16.12
CA LYS A 571 -5.16 3.08 16.71
C LYS A 571 -4.82 3.50 18.14
N THR A 572 -4.28 2.57 18.93
CA THR A 572 -3.84 2.82 20.31
C THR A 572 -2.43 3.41 20.31
N PRO A 573 -2.18 4.59 20.92
CA PRO A 573 -0.85 5.23 20.95
C PRO A 573 0.25 4.39 21.58
N ASP A 574 -0.08 3.57 22.58
CA ASP A 574 0.89 2.74 23.30
C ASP A 574 1.46 1.61 22.43
N MET A 575 0.70 1.15 21.44
CA MET A 575 1.12 0.13 20.48
C MET A 575 2.05 0.66 19.38
N ARG A 576 2.21 1.99 19.28
CA ARG A 576 3.11 2.61 18.30
C ARG A 576 4.54 2.56 18.83
N PRO A 577 5.54 2.36 17.98
CA PRO A 577 6.94 2.41 18.40
C PRO A 577 7.33 3.83 18.84
N THR A 578 8.47 3.96 19.50
CA THR A 578 9.20 5.23 19.57
C THR A 578 9.84 5.54 18.20
N MET A 579 10.27 6.78 17.97
CA MET A 579 10.97 7.09 16.72
C MET A 579 12.32 6.38 16.63
N ASP A 580 13.05 6.19 17.73
CA ASP A 580 14.29 5.41 17.76
C ASP A 580 14.05 3.93 17.42
N GLU A 581 12.97 3.33 17.91
CA GLU A 581 12.55 1.99 17.50
C GLU A 581 12.20 1.95 16.01
N ALA A 582 11.48 2.97 15.49
CA ALA A 582 11.17 3.05 14.07
C ALA A 582 12.42 3.18 13.19
N ILE A 583 13.44 3.92 13.62
CA ILE A 583 14.74 4.02 12.94
C ILE A 583 15.39 2.65 12.86
N ARG A 584 15.51 1.94 14.00
CA ARG A 584 16.10 0.59 14.04
C ARG A 584 15.37 -0.38 13.12
N MET A 585 14.04 -0.38 13.18
CA MET A 585 13.23 -1.22 12.29
C MET A 585 13.48 -0.91 10.82
N ILE A 586 13.62 0.35 10.43
CA ILE A 586 13.91 0.76 9.04
C ILE A 586 15.35 0.39 8.62
N GLU A 587 16.33 0.52 9.51
CA GLU A 587 17.72 0.14 9.25
C GLU A 587 17.88 -1.37 9.06
N ASP A 588 17.14 -2.17 9.84
CA ASP A 588 17.13 -3.63 9.73
C ASP A 588 16.63 -4.12 8.37
N VAL A 589 15.69 -3.38 7.74
CA VAL A 589 15.23 -3.67 6.37
C VAL A 589 16.41 -3.71 5.40
N ARG A 590 17.34 -2.75 5.49
CA ARG A 590 18.51 -2.69 4.58
C ARG A 590 19.57 -3.74 4.88
N GLN A 591 19.75 -4.13 6.15
CA GLN A 591 20.79 -5.09 6.53
C GLN A 591 20.45 -6.52 6.12
N SER A 592 19.15 -6.85 6.02
CA SER A 592 18.66 -8.17 5.63
C SER A 592 19.21 -8.66 4.29
N GLU A 593 19.41 -7.76 3.31
CA GLU A 593 19.95 -8.09 1.98
C GLU A 593 21.46 -8.41 2.01
N SER A 594 22.24 -7.72 2.85
CA SER A 594 23.71 -7.92 2.96
C SER A 594 24.07 -9.31 3.51
N LYS A 595 23.30 -9.78 4.49
CA LYS A 595 23.43 -11.13 5.07
C LYS A 595 22.91 -12.20 4.11
N ASN A 596 21.81 -11.92 3.38
CA ASN A 596 21.26 -12.84 2.39
C ASN A 596 22.15 -13.02 1.15
N ARG A 597 22.84 -11.96 0.67
CA ARG A 597 23.87 -12.07 -0.39
C ARG A 597 25.09 -12.88 0.04
N ALA A 598 25.54 -12.74 1.29
CA ALA A 598 26.66 -13.52 1.83
C ALA A 598 26.31 -15.02 1.92
N CYS A 599 25.07 -15.35 2.29
CA CYS A 599 24.57 -16.73 2.36
C CYS A 599 24.41 -17.36 0.96
N CYS A 600 23.84 -16.64 -0.02
CA CYS A 600 23.73 -17.12 -1.40
C CYS A 600 25.10 -17.34 -2.08
N ASN A 601 26.10 -16.54 -1.75
CA ASN A 601 27.47 -16.72 -2.27
C ASN A 601 28.21 -17.92 -1.64
N PHE A 602 27.82 -18.34 -0.44
CA PHE A 602 28.36 -19.55 0.20
C PHE A 602 27.78 -20.82 -0.41
N ILE A 603 26.47 -20.82 -0.73
CA ILE A 603 25.78 -21.95 -1.39
C ILE A 603 26.35 -22.18 -2.80
N ASN A 604 26.63 -21.12 -3.57
CA ASN A 604 27.23 -21.26 -4.91
C ASN A 604 28.68 -21.79 -4.89
N LYS A 605 29.41 -21.67 -3.76
CA LYS A 605 30.76 -22.25 -3.61
C LYS A 605 30.75 -23.73 -3.25
N VAL A 606 29.68 -24.23 -2.62
CA VAL A 606 29.53 -25.65 -2.27
C VAL A 606 29.05 -26.47 -3.48
N GLN A 607 28.35 -25.85 -4.44
CA GLN A 607 27.81 -26.53 -5.62
C GLN A 607 28.85 -26.88 -6.72
N LEU A 608 30.10 -26.40 -6.62
CA LEU A 608 31.14 -26.58 -7.65
C LEU A 608 32.29 -27.53 -7.23
N GLY A 609 32.20 -28.17 -6.06
CA GLY A 609 33.25 -29.05 -5.56
C GLY A 609 32.69 -30.34 -4.97
N ASN A 610 32.34 -31.30 -5.84
CA ASN A 610 32.57 -32.75 -5.67
C ASN A 610 31.66 -33.53 -6.64
N GLY A 611 32.22 -33.90 -7.79
CA GLY A 611 31.64 -34.92 -8.65
C GLY A 611 32.16 -36.30 -8.27
N THR A 612 31.25 -37.26 -8.09
CA THR A 612 31.39 -38.66 -8.56
C THR A 612 30.07 -39.43 -8.40
N LEU A 613 29.64 -40.00 -9.52
CA LEU A 613 28.66 -41.06 -9.80
C LEU A 613 28.04 -41.88 -8.65
N LEU A 614 26.71 -42.01 -8.69
CA LEU A 614 26.00 -43.31 -8.69
C LEU A 614 24.64 -43.15 -9.41
N GLU A 615 24.42 -43.99 -10.43
CA GLU A 615 23.16 -44.14 -11.17
C GLU A 615 22.13 -44.98 -10.39
N GLN A 616 20.86 -44.78 -10.78
CA GLN A 616 19.64 -45.56 -10.52
C GLN A 616 18.75 -45.13 -9.35
N GLY A 617 17.51 -44.76 -9.70
CA GLY A 617 16.33 -44.91 -8.84
C GLY A 617 15.62 -43.61 -8.46
N ILE A 618 14.61 -43.25 -9.24
CA ILE A 618 13.35 -42.58 -8.86
C ILE A 618 13.41 -41.73 -7.56
N VAL A 619 13.54 -40.41 -7.69
CA VAL A 619 13.00 -39.47 -6.70
C VAL A 619 12.28 -38.33 -7.41
N SER A 620 11.02 -38.18 -7.04
CA SER A 620 10.09 -37.13 -7.41
C SER A 620 10.68 -35.74 -7.08
N ASN A 621 11.02 -34.97 -8.10
CA ASN A 621 11.25 -33.53 -7.97
C ASN A 621 9.91 -32.82 -7.82
N SER A 622 9.34 -32.84 -6.62
CA SER A 622 8.09 -32.17 -6.28
C SER A 622 8.18 -31.43 -4.95
N VAL A 623 9.13 -30.50 -4.83
CA VAL A 623 8.99 -29.35 -3.93
C VAL A 623 9.61 -28.15 -4.63
N PRO A 624 8.82 -27.15 -5.08
CA PRO A 624 9.39 -25.90 -5.56
C PRO A 624 10.07 -25.19 -4.38
N THR A 625 11.33 -24.82 -4.56
CA THR A 625 12.17 -24.06 -3.61
C THR A 625 11.50 -22.77 -3.10
N TYR A 626 10.47 -22.28 -3.81
CA TYR A 626 9.65 -21.13 -3.44
C TYR A 626 8.67 -21.37 -2.29
N ILE A 627 8.19 -22.61 -2.08
CA ILE A 627 7.30 -22.94 -0.94
C ILE A 627 8.11 -22.93 0.36
N CYS A 628 9.36 -23.42 0.32
CA CYS A 628 10.30 -23.25 1.42
C CYS A 628 10.62 -21.77 1.65
N PHE A 629 10.78 -20.95 0.61
CA PHE A 629 11.12 -19.53 0.74
C PHE A 629 10.01 -18.70 1.40
N PHE A 630 8.74 -18.92 1.03
CA PHE A 630 7.61 -18.19 1.63
C PHE A 630 7.28 -18.66 3.04
N SER A 631 7.41 -19.96 3.34
CA SER A 631 7.30 -20.47 4.71
C SER A 631 8.43 -19.92 5.59
N TYR A 632 9.66 -19.90 5.09
CA TYR A 632 10.85 -19.33 5.74
C TYR A 632 10.75 -17.81 5.94
N MET A 633 10.15 -17.08 5.01
CA MET A 633 9.91 -15.64 5.10
C MET A 633 8.80 -15.31 6.11
N PHE A 634 7.70 -16.08 6.14
CA PHE A 634 6.64 -15.94 7.15
C PHE A 634 7.16 -16.25 8.57
N LEU A 635 8.06 -17.24 8.69
CA LEU A 635 8.75 -17.62 9.93
C LEU A 635 9.79 -16.60 10.40
N ARG A 636 10.53 -15.95 9.48
CA ARG A 636 11.48 -14.86 9.78
C ARG A 636 10.81 -13.54 10.14
N ILE A 637 9.68 -13.21 9.49
CA ILE A 637 8.87 -12.03 9.81
C ILE A 637 8.34 -12.12 11.25
N PHE A 638 8.01 -13.32 11.74
CA PHE A 638 7.65 -13.54 13.14
C PHE A 638 8.86 -13.42 14.09
N LYS A 639 10.07 -13.78 13.62
CA LYS A 639 11.34 -13.68 14.35
C LYS A 639 11.81 -12.22 14.56
N CYS A 640 11.43 -11.29 13.67
CA CYS A 640 11.73 -9.85 13.82
C CYS A 640 10.77 -9.09 14.75
N LEU A 641 9.54 -9.58 14.97
CA LEU A 641 8.54 -8.89 15.80
C LEU A 641 8.75 -9.07 17.32
N TYR A 642 9.59 -10.02 17.73
CA TYR A 642 10.01 -10.22 19.12
C TYR A 642 11.53 -10.15 19.18
N GLY A 643 12.04 -8.98 19.58
CA GLY A 643 13.44 -8.61 19.57
C GLY A 643 14.39 -9.70 20.06
N ASP A 644 15.54 -9.75 19.38
CA ASP A 644 16.69 -10.53 19.80
C ASP A 644 17.35 -9.81 20.98
N SER A 645 17.05 -10.25 22.20
CA SER A 645 17.95 -10.04 23.35
C SER A 645 17.56 -10.97 24.50
N LYS A 646 17.94 -12.24 24.37
CA LYS A 646 18.63 -13.07 25.37
C LYS A 646 18.69 -14.51 24.84
N ASP A 647 19.92 -14.90 24.53
CA ASP A 647 20.48 -16.21 24.20
C ASP A 647 19.47 -17.35 23.98
N GLU A 648 19.28 -17.76 22.72
CA GLU A 648 18.59 -19.02 22.36
C GLU A 648 19.13 -20.18 23.22
N GLU A 649 20.44 -20.22 23.51
CA GLU A 649 21.08 -21.21 24.42
C GLU A 649 20.54 -21.20 25.87
N GLU A 650 20.19 -20.04 26.44
CA GLU A 650 19.67 -19.92 27.81
C GLU A 650 18.23 -20.49 27.88
N LEU A 651 17.40 -20.23 26.86
CA LEU A 651 16.04 -20.79 26.75
C LEU A 651 16.05 -22.30 26.49
N TYR A 652 16.98 -22.81 25.67
CA TYR A 652 17.17 -24.25 25.49
C TYR A 652 17.55 -24.90 26.83
N SER A 653 18.37 -24.24 27.65
CA SER A 653 18.76 -24.74 28.97
C SER A 653 17.62 -24.70 30.01
N GLU A 654 16.76 -23.67 29.99
CA GLU A 654 15.58 -23.54 30.87
C GLU A 654 14.48 -24.56 30.54
N LEU A 655 14.32 -24.90 29.25
CA LEU A 655 13.36 -25.90 28.79
C LEU A 655 13.84 -27.34 28.98
N THR A 656 15.14 -27.58 29.13
CA THR A 656 15.69 -28.91 29.43
C THR A 656 15.71 -29.17 30.95
N SER A 657 14.52 -29.30 31.56
CA SER A 657 14.40 -29.94 32.88
C SER A 657 14.27 -31.46 32.72
N LYS A 658 14.43 -32.25 33.80
CA LYS A 658 14.43 -33.73 33.74
C LYS A 658 13.18 -34.35 33.09
N ASN A 659 12.06 -33.63 33.00
CA ASN A 659 10.77 -34.11 32.49
C ASN A 659 10.22 -33.30 31.29
N VAL A 660 10.98 -32.34 30.75
CA VAL A 660 10.63 -31.60 29.53
C VAL A 660 11.67 -31.91 28.45
N HIS A 661 11.21 -32.38 27.29
CA HIS A 661 12.09 -32.77 26.19
C HIS A 661 11.77 -32.01 24.92
N ILE A 662 12.81 -31.63 24.19
CA ILE A 662 12.69 -30.96 22.90
C ILE A 662 12.85 -32.03 21.81
N ILE A 663 11.89 -32.06 20.89
CA ILE A 663 11.82 -33.02 19.79
C ILE A 663 12.11 -32.26 18.49
N THR A 664 13.23 -32.61 17.86
CA THR A 664 13.68 -32.03 16.59
C THR A 664 13.76 -33.07 15.47
N THR A 665 13.58 -34.36 15.78
CA THR A 665 13.62 -35.46 14.81
C THR A 665 12.50 -36.47 15.04
N ILE A 666 12.05 -37.15 13.96
CA ILE A 666 11.03 -38.21 14.04
C ILE A 666 11.49 -39.35 14.96
N GLN A 667 12.78 -39.69 14.90
CA GLN A 667 13.36 -40.72 15.75
C GLN A 667 13.23 -40.35 17.24
N SER A 668 13.56 -39.11 17.62
CA SER A 668 13.42 -38.65 19.01
C SER A 668 11.96 -38.64 19.50
N TRP A 669 11.00 -38.37 18.60
CA TRP A 669 9.57 -38.47 18.90
C TRP A 669 9.16 -39.91 19.20
N GLU A 670 9.52 -40.86 18.33
CA GLU A 670 9.17 -42.28 18.46
C GLU A 670 9.80 -42.89 19.72
N GLU A 671 11.05 -42.54 20.02
CA GLU A 671 11.73 -42.95 21.24
C GLU A 671 10.98 -42.47 22.49
N LYS A 672 10.61 -41.19 22.55
CA LYS A 672 9.90 -40.60 23.70
C LYS A 672 8.47 -41.09 23.83
N LEU A 673 7.78 -41.34 22.73
CA LEU A 673 6.45 -41.94 22.73
C LEU A 673 6.49 -43.38 23.28
N THR A 674 7.51 -44.15 22.91
CA THR A 674 7.73 -45.51 23.40
C THR A 674 8.10 -45.51 24.88
N GLU A 675 8.96 -44.59 25.31
CA GLU A 675 9.35 -44.38 26.71
C GLU A 675 8.12 -44.04 27.58
N ALA A 676 7.33 -43.05 27.16
CA ALA A 676 6.11 -42.66 27.88
C ALA A 676 5.11 -43.82 27.98
N THR A 677 4.97 -44.62 26.91
CA THR A 677 4.07 -45.78 26.88
C THR A 677 4.55 -46.89 27.82
N ARG A 678 5.85 -47.19 27.83
CA ARG A 678 6.47 -48.17 28.73
C ARG A 678 6.31 -47.76 30.19
N ASP A 679 6.51 -46.48 30.48
CA ASP A 679 6.48 -45.94 31.84
C ASP A 679 5.05 -45.60 32.31
N GLY A 680 4.03 -45.84 31.48
CA GLY A 680 2.63 -45.56 31.79
C GLY A 680 2.28 -44.07 31.91
N LYS A 681 3.13 -43.18 31.38
CA LYS A 681 2.98 -41.72 31.46
C LYS A 681 2.04 -41.19 30.38
N ILE A 682 1.40 -40.06 30.65
CA ILE A 682 0.72 -39.28 29.61
C ILE A 682 1.71 -38.27 29.05
N LEU A 683 1.86 -38.30 27.73
CA LEU A 683 2.71 -37.40 26.98
C LEU A 683 1.91 -36.13 26.65
N VAL A 684 2.43 -34.97 27.03
CA VAL A 684 1.87 -33.65 26.74
C VAL A 684 2.73 -32.99 25.69
N ALA A 685 2.33 -33.07 24.42
CA ALA A 685 3.05 -32.51 23.29
C ALA A 685 2.52 -31.11 22.95
N ASN A 686 3.43 -30.14 22.87
CA ASN A 686 3.16 -28.84 22.29
C ASN A 686 3.91 -28.72 20.97
N PHE A 687 3.15 -28.66 19.88
CA PHE A 687 3.66 -28.49 18.52
C PHE A 687 3.86 -27.00 18.27
N SER A 688 5.07 -26.54 18.54
CA SER A 688 5.42 -25.13 18.47
C SER A 688 6.92 -24.96 18.36
N THR A 689 7.35 -23.87 17.77
CA THR A 689 8.77 -23.55 17.76
C THR A 689 9.20 -22.99 19.12
N PRO A 690 10.37 -23.39 19.67
CA PRO A 690 10.91 -22.86 20.92
C PRO A 690 11.03 -21.33 20.93
N TRP A 691 11.27 -20.71 19.76
CA TRP A 691 11.37 -19.25 19.60
C TRP A 691 10.01 -18.52 19.53
N SER A 692 8.87 -19.21 19.47
CA SER A 692 7.56 -18.54 19.41
C SER A 692 7.23 -17.79 20.71
N GLY A 693 6.77 -16.54 20.61
CA GLY A 693 6.45 -15.69 21.77
C GLY A 693 5.51 -16.34 22.80
N PRO A 694 4.41 -16.99 22.38
CA PRO A 694 3.55 -17.76 23.28
C PRO A 694 4.28 -18.89 24.01
N CYS A 695 5.22 -19.58 23.37
CA CYS A 695 5.97 -20.67 24.00
C CYS A 695 7.07 -20.18 24.94
N ARG A 696 7.76 -19.08 24.60
CA ARG A 696 8.65 -18.39 25.55
C ARG A 696 7.90 -17.95 26.80
N SER A 697 6.67 -17.45 26.64
CA SER A 697 5.87 -16.98 27.77
C SER A 697 5.44 -18.09 28.74
N ILE A 698 5.40 -19.35 28.27
CA ILE A 698 4.89 -20.51 29.02
C ILE A 698 5.99 -21.51 29.42
N ALA A 699 7.20 -21.36 28.89
CA ALA A 699 8.36 -22.21 29.18
C ALA A 699 8.67 -22.35 30.69
N PRO A 700 8.65 -21.29 31.52
CA PRO A 700 8.84 -21.44 32.97
C PRO A 700 7.74 -22.28 33.63
N THR A 701 6.49 -22.12 33.16
CA THR A 701 5.34 -22.89 33.64
C THR A 701 5.45 -24.37 33.26
N TYR A 702 6.10 -24.69 32.13
CA TYR A 702 6.39 -26.08 31.73
C TYR A 702 7.29 -26.79 32.72
N GLY A 703 8.39 -26.16 33.12
CA GLY A 703 9.32 -26.71 34.11
C GLY A 703 8.61 -26.98 35.44
N GLU A 704 7.87 -26.00 35.96
CA GLU A 704 7.10 -26.13 37.22
C GLU A 704 6.06 -27.26 37.18
N LEU A 705 5.35 -27.42 36.06
CA LEU A 705 4.34 -28.46 35.89
C LEU A 705 4.96 -29.85 35.72
N ALA A 706 6.10 -29.93 35.03
CA ALA A 706 6.86 -31.17 34.84
C ALA A 706 7.44 -31.70 36.17
N ASP A 707 7.83 -30.81 37.07
CA ASP A 707 8.27 -31.16 38.43
C ASP A 707 7.10 -31.56 39.33
N LYS A 708 5.95 -30.90 39.18
CA LYS A 708 4.74 -31.16 40.00
C LYS A 708 4.02 -32.47 39.63
N TYR A 709 4.08 -32.89 38.36
CA TYR A 709 3.33 -34.03 37.84
C TYR A 709 4.24 -35.07 37.17
N PRO A 710 4.94 -35.94 37.93
CA PRO A 710 5.86 -36.95 37.38
C PRO A 710 5.16 -38.06 36.57
N SER A 711 3.83 -38.16 36.64
CA SER A 711 3.01 -39.03 35.78
C SER A 711 2.83 -38.49 34.36
N LEU A 712 3.29 -37.26 34.09
CA LEU A 712 3.25 -36.62 32.79
C LEU A 712 4.67 -36.46 32.22
N MET A 713 4.80 -36.62 30.90
CA MET A 713 6.02 -36.33 30.15
C MET A 713 5.75 -35.17 29.20
N PHE A 714 6.51 -34.09 29.28
CA PHE A 714 6.25 -32.90 28.48
C PHE A 714 7.18 -32.87 27.27
N LEU A 715 6.62 -32.75 26.07
CA LEU A 715 7.37 -32.61 24.82
C LEU A 715 7.10 -31.25 24.19
N THR A 716 8.17 -30.58 23.76
CA THR A 716 8.11 -29.43 22.86
C THR A 716 8.58 -29.90 21.49
N VAL A 717 7.68 -29.91 20.51
CA VAL A 717 7.95 -30.41 19.16
C VAL A 717 8.21 -29.24 18.24
N ASP A 718 9.44 -29.16 17.74
CA ASP A 718 9.86 -28.12 16.82
C ASP A 718 9.30 -28.40 15.41
N VAL A 719 8.22 -27.69 15.10
CA VAL A 719 7.46 -27.81 13.85
C VAL A 719 8.25 -27.36 12.62
N ASP A 720 9.31 -26.56 12.78
CA ASP A 720 10.13 -26.11 11.64
C ASP A 720 11.06 -27.23 11.17
N THR A 721 11.54 -28.07 12.09
CA THR A 721 12.32 -29.28 11.78
C THR A 721 11.44 -30.48 11.38
N LEU A 722 10.15 -30.48 11.74
CA LEU A 722 9.23 -31.61 11.57
C LEU A 722 7.97 -31.23 10.79
N ALA A 723 8.15 -30.49 9.69
CA ALA A 723 7.04 -29.99 8.86
C ALA A 723 6.10 -31.10 8.34
N GLU A 724 6.61 -32.30 8.06
CA GLU A 724 5.83 -33.47 7.63
C GLU A 724 4.82 -33.96 8.69
N PHE A 725 5.10 -33.72 9.99
CA PHE A 725 4.22 -34.07 11.11
C PHE A 725 3.09 -33.06 11.30
N SER A 726 3.28 -31.81 10.85
CA SER A 726 2.30 -30.74 11.03
C SER A 726 1.03 -30.93 10.19
N THR A 727 1.12 -31.70 9.11
CA THR A 727 0.00 -32.02 8.21
C THR A 727 -0.94 -33.10 8.72
N SER A 728 -0.51 -33.97 9.64
CA SER A 728 -1.33 -35.07 10.15
C SER A 728 -2.09 -34.74 11.43
N TRP A 729 -1.68 -33.71 12.16
CA TRP A 729 -2.33 -33.22 13.37
C TRP A 729 -2.95 -31.87 13.05
N GLU A 730 -4.27 -31.68 13.23
CA GLU A 730 -4.97 -30.41 12.95
C GLU A 730 -4.44 -29.25 13.82
N ILE A 731 -3.31 -28.66 13.42
CA ILE A 731 -2.63 -27.59 14.13
C ILE A 731 -3.11 -26.24 13.56
N SER A 732 -3.98 -25.57 14.31
CA SER A 732 -4.34 -24.17 14.06
C SER A 732 -3.32 -23.25 14.73
N ALA A 733 -2.93 -22.15 14.08
CA ALA A 733 -1.92 -21.23 14.60
C ALA A 733 -2.32 -20.61 15.96
N THR A 734 -1.80 -21.17 17.06
CA THR A 734 -1.62 -20.70 18.46
C THR A 734 -1.36 -21.92 19.36
N PRO A 735 -0.60 -21.83 20.48
CA PRO A 735 -0.03 -23.04 21.09
C PRO A 735 -1.12 -24.04 21.46
N THR A 736 -0.94 -25.25 20.94
CA THR A 736 -1.90 -26.34 21.02
C THR A 736 -1.23 -27.53 21.68
N PHE A 737 -1.88 -28.03 22.73
CA PHE A 737 -1.41 -29.07 23.60
C PHE A 737 -2.19 -30.35 23.31
N PHE A 738 -1.47 -31.40 22.97
CA PHE A 738 -2.01 -32.72 22.75
C PHE A 738 -1.63 -33.61 23.93
N PHE A 739 -2.63 -34.24 24.53
CA PHE A 739 -2.43 -35.21 25.59
C PHE A 739 -2.52 -36.59 24.96
N ILE A 740 -1.47 -37.41 25.10
CA ILE A 740 -1.30 -38.67 24.39
C ILE A 740 -1.02 -39.77 25.42
N LYS A 741 -1.78 -40.87 25.36
CA LYS A 741 -1.59 -42.06 26.19
C LYS A 741 -1.60 -43.31 25.30
N GLY A 742 -0.56 -44.13 25.37
CA GLY A 742 -0.44 -45.36 24.56
C GLY A 742 -0.55 -45.10 23.05
N GLY A 743 0.08 -44.02 22.56
CA GLY A 743 0.07 -43.65 21.15
C GLY A 743 -1.22 -43.01 20.63
N ARG A 744 -2.24 -42.79 21.47
CA ARG A 744 -3.51 -42.16 21.07
C ARG A 744 -3.73 -40.83 21.77
N GLN A 745 -4.27 -39.86 21.03
CA GLN A 745 -4.73 -38.60 21.60
C GLN A 745 -5.91 -38.87 22.55
N VAL A 746 -5.79 -38.43 23.80
CA VAL A 746 -6.84 -38.53 24.82
C VAL A 746 -7.51 -37.19 25.11
N ASP A 747 -6.84 -36.07 24.84
CA ASP A 747 -7.39 -34.73 25.01
C ASP A 747 -6.61 -33.71 24.14
N LYS A 748 -7.20 -32.54 23.90
CA LYS A 748 -6.61 -31.41 23.17
C LYS A 748 -6.97 -30.11 23.88
N PHE A 749 -6.00 -29.23 24.06
CA PHE A 749 -6.21 -27.89 24.59
C PHE A 749 -5.58 -26.86 23.67
N VAL A 750 -6.34 -25.84 23.28
CA VAL A 750 -5.89 -24.77 22.38
C VAL A 750 -5.83 -23.48 23.18
N GLY A 751 -4.66 -22.82 23.21
CA GLY A 751 -4.48 -21.51 23.84
C GLY A 751 -3.32 -21.46 24.83
N ALA A 752 -2.74 -20.26 24.99
CA ALA A 752 -1.60 -19.97 25.86
C ALA A 752 -2.00 -19.44 27.25
N ASP A 753 -3.22 -19.70 27.72
CA ASP A 753 -3.74 -19.09 28.95
C ASP A 753 -3.05 -19.67 30.20
N LYS A 754 -2.24 -18.83 30.85
CA LYS A 754 -1.49 -19.15 32.08
C LYS A 754 -2.37 -19.59 33.25
N VAL A 755 -3.67 -19.28 33.24
CA VAL A 755 -4.62 -19.64 34.30
C VAL A 755 -5.34 -20.96 33.99
N GLN A 756 -5.64 -21.22 32.72
CA GLN A 756 -6.42 -22.41 32.31
C GLN A 756 -5.54 -23.65 32.10
N LEU A 757 -4.33 -23.48 31.58
CA LEU A 757 -3.44 -24.61 31.29
C LEU A 757 -3.09 -25.44 32.56
N PRO A 758 -2.68 -24.84 33.69
CA PRO A 758 -2.41 -25.59 34.91
C PRO A 758 -3.64 -26.33 35.46
N LYS A 759 -4.84 -25.76 35.30
CA LYS A 759 -6.11 -26.41 35.71
C LYS A 759 -6.41 -27.63 34.85
N LYS A 760 -6.22 -27.52 33.53
CA LYS A 760 -6.40 -28.62 32.58
C LYS A 760 -5.40 -29.75 32.84
N ILE A 761 -4.12 -29.41 33.05
CA ILE A 761 -3.07 -30.38 33.38
C ILE A 761 -3.35 -31.07 34.72
N ALA A 762 -3.77 -30.32 35.75
CA ALA A 762 -4.17 -30.90 37.04
C ALA A 762 -5.36 -31.86 36.89
N ALA A 763 -6.35 -31.52 36.06
CA ALA A 763 -7.50 -32.39 35.80
C ALA A 763 -7.07 -33.70 35.12
N VAL A 764 -6.21 -33.65 34.10
CA VAL A 764 -5.69 -34.83 33.39
C VAL A 764 -4.80 -35.69 34.30
N ALA A 765 -3.94 -35.07 35.12
CA ALA A 765 -3.09 -35.77 36.08
C ALA A 765 -3.89 -36.42 37.22
N ASN A 766 -5.01 -35.82 37.64
CA ASN A 766 -5.88 -36.40 38.67
C ASN A 766 -6.80 -37.50 38.12
N ALA A 767 -7.24 -37.39 36.85
CA ALA A 767 -8.01 -38.42 36.16
C ALA A 767 -7.23 -39.73 35.93
N THR A 768 -5.91 -39.73 36.17
CA THR A 768 -5.03 -40.91 36.06
C THR A 768 -4.64 -41.52 37.41
N ARG A 769 -5.07 -40.94 38.53
CA ARG A 769 -4.87 -41.50 39.89
C ARG A 769 -6.02 -42.39 40.38
N VAL A 770 -7.09 -42.50 39.58
CA VAL A 770 -8.21 -43.44 39.74
C VAL A 770 -8.03 -44.53 38.71
#